data_AF-A0A7K4YI70-F1
#
_entry.id   AF-A0A7K4YI70-F1
#
_cell.length_a   1.000
_cell.length_b   1.000
_cell.length_c   1.000
_cell.angle_alpha   90.00
_cell.angle_beta   90.00
_cell.angle_gamma   90.00
#
_symmetry.space_group_name_H-M   'P 1'
#
loop_
_entity.id
_entity.type
_entity.pdbx_description
1 polymer ?
#
loop_
_entity_poly.entity_id
_entity_poly.type
_entity_poly.pdbx_seq_one_letter_code
_entity_poly.pdbx_strand_id
1 'polypeptide(L)'
;SLYPFGKEGGDQECVQRTVDFNSPLFKPEIGFPFGKSLRDALYFTDNGQIIFPPTDNYIPSNPNPPPRGFSGQEGLPVVAAFWDDADFSQGVGTTWYQEYSTLSSTQDTFVHDVEAKIEKYLKTPYAAKWTLKVTWEKAPAYPSQQDDTQTSTYQAVLTTDGNRSYALLLYQDGGMRWDYAKLAAANVLIGFSSGDGYAQNNELTQKPPALRCSLVAPPDVRGLWIYRLDSGSRVNYRLRCLVWLDAEPAPDSWNGQLPPCPCSQPQAELDPRYRRSRGAKHSPPQSHPEDGRMAAGPFLLWGWPTCPSFSADMELEAFSWCCQHVRKPLFCTRFAEKRPRVSCKGYVPPTPAGAFGDPHITTLDGLTYTFNGLGDFVLLLASDAQTSFVLQARTAQTGMAQATNFVAFAAQYISATTITVEWTLGSQGDIQVLLNNETVQFSYSQDMGAEMYYSPGVLLVNASSVTAVFSGALAISISTTSGILSVVCSLPNQYLNSTKGLLGVWDHDSADDFRMPNDTSIPVNSSEEEIYSYGMTWSVGEHSLFNQPLDSPVMNFTPTFLSRLRQENESQYQLAALKCHGSKVCIYDSLSTGDLALGLATQSLAADLQEKKTVLNAFPPIITGDASLTAFRTERVMRQYRAVGVGARFVPHLSSELNISESGTLTWEPRGTAPLTINLEAIGSNNLSALLQLRFTLCSCRRSQECDYSDTVTLGQSSLQLAACRCKGGYSGPFCQDPPDPCSQGCFPGVGCNSHAGCGPCPAGLTGDGRHCSGCGSGCSSRSCPENYCSNGGHCRLHPLTCAPTCACPPAFTDQHCLVAGGDFRPLPSTDLPRRTVRLRVRTLQNATAGEVNGTVSAILDSLEVKAFQSNTLITQILFSRRTDSDGFTFVVVSEFAYDSHGTTIRFLNEELAGAITSAFNRQRGRREAGTHLLFQHLYRDNITDLVKLAVAELRRYFPCGLYGYKGYQLHYTGTVGFVCTSPCKTGYCQHGGRCQHLPEGPTCSCLPFSIFSPTGARCEWLAISLAAFLGILVGALALLCLLFAVACLALHLC
;
A
#
# COMPACT_ATOMS: atom_id res chain seq x y z
N SER A 1 10.47 -29.50 -15.63
CA SER A 1 9.13 -30.07 -15.81
C SER A 1 8.11 -29.04 -15.35
N LEU A 2 6.99 -28.93 -16.07
CA LEU A 2 5.87 -28.07 -15.69
C LEU A 2 5.18 -28.62 -14.44
N TYR A 3 4.49 -27.75 -13.70
CA TYR A 3 3.57 -28.17 -12.64
C TYR A 3 2.33 -28.83 -13.24
N PRO A 4 1.66 -29.76 -12.53
CA PRO A 4 0.37 -30.29 -12.97
C PRO A 4 -0.61 -29.16 -13.30
N PHE A 5 -1.32 -29.29 -14.41
CA PHE A 5 -2.25 -28.28 -14.92
C PHE A 5 -3.48 -28.91 -15.57
N GLY A 6 -4.47 -28.07 -15.90
CA GLY A 6 -5.75 -28.52 -16.45
C GLY A 6 -6.73 -28.98 -15.37
N LYS A 7 -7.85 -29.57 -15.78
CA LYS A 7 -8.90 -30.03 -14.85
C LYS A 7 -8.38 -31.02 -13.80
N GLU A 8 -7.48 -31.92 -14.19
CA GLU A 8 -6.84 -32.87 -13.27
C GLU A 8 -5.89 -32.20 -12.28
N GLY A 9 -5.30 -31.06 -12.65
CA GLY A 9 -4.47 -30.22 -11.79
C GLY A 9 -5.25 -29.23 -10.93
N GLY A 10 -6.59 -29.23 -11.01
CA GLY A 10 -7.46 -28.31 -10.28
C GLY A 10 -7.55 -26.90 -10.89
N ASP A 11 -7.08 -26.71 -12.12
CA ASP A 11 -7.07 -25.40 -12.78
C ASP A 11 -8.41 -25.06 -13.42
N GLN A 12 -8.70 -23.76 -13.48
CA GLN A 12 -9.84 -23.19 -14.21
C GLN A 12 -9.44 -22.93 -15.66
N GLU A 13 -10.37 -23.24 -16.57
CA GLU A 13 -10.21 -22.98 -18.00
C GLU A 13 -10.45 -21.49 -18.31
N CYS A 14 -9.54 -20.87 -19.07
CA CYS A 14 -9.69 -19.51 -19.57
C CYS A 14 -9.38 -19.50 -21.07
N VAL A 15 -10.40 -19.62 -21.91
CA VAL A 15 -10.19 -19.52 -23.37
C VAL A 15 -11.41 -18.91 -24.03
N GLN A 16 -11.17 -17.95 -24.92
CA GLN A 16 -12.18 -17.46 -25.86
C GLN A 16 -11.73 -17.84 -27.26
N ARG A 17 -12.64 -18.41 -28.06
CA ARG A 17 -12.32 -18.84 -29.44
C ARG A 17 -12.39 -17.64 -30.39
N THR A 18 -11.52 -16.67 -30.12
CA THR A 18 -11.38 -15.40 -30.83
C THR A 18 -9.90 -15.06 -30.97
N VAL A 19 -9.57 -14.14 -31.88
CA VAL A 19 -8.23 -13.53 -31.95
C VAL A 19 -8.13 -12.52 -30.81
N ASP A 20 -7.09 -12.65 -29.98
CA ASP A 20 -6.88 -11.92 -28.72
C ASP A 20 -7.97 -12.15 -27.66
N PHE A 21 -7.58 -12.54 -26.45
CA PHE A 21 -8.46 -12.50 -25.28
C PHE A 21 -7.69 -12.36 -23.97
N ASN A 22 -8.39 -11.86 -22.95
CA ASN A 22 -7.83 -11.59 -21.63
C ASN A 22 -8.55 -12.40 -20.56
N SER A 23 -7.81 -12.74 -19.50
CA SER A 23 -8.40 -13.32 -18.30
C SER A 23 -9.25 -12.30 -17.54
N PRO A 24 -10.08 -12.75 -16.58
CA PRO A 24 -10.60 -11.87 -15.53
C PRO A 24 -9.46 -11.17 -14.77
N LEU A 25 -9.79 -10.10 -14.05
CA LEU A 25 -8.86 -9.42 -13.15
C LEU A 25 -8.73 -10.18 -11.82
N PHE A 26 -7.49 -10.39 -11.41
CA PHE A 26 -7.12 -10.88 -10.09
C PHE A 26 -6.78 -9.69 -9.19
N LYS A 27 -7.33 -9.66 -7.96
CA LYS A 27 -7.18 -8.56 -7.00
C LYS A 27 -6.67 -9.08 -5.66
N PRO A 28 -5.34 -9.25 -5.49
CA PRO A 28 -4.79 -9.72 -4.23
C PRO A 28 -5.12 -8.73 -3.10
N GLU A 29 -5.72 -9.17 -1.99
CA GLU A 29 -6.09 -8.26 -0.88
C GLU A 29 -4.87 -7.51 -0.31
N ILE A 30 -3.74 -8.19 -0.21
CA ILE A 30 -2.45 -7.62 0.21
C ILE A 30 -1.79 -6.74 -0.87
N GLY A 31 -2.34 -6.75 -2.09
CA GLY A 31 -1.76 -6.21 -3.31
C GLY A 31 -0.49 -6.96 -3.74
N PHE A 32 -0.06 -6.74 -4.98
CA PHE A 32 1.17 -7.32 -5.52
C PHE A 32 2.31 -6.28 -5.60
N PRO A 33 3.44 -6.46 -4.89
CA PRO A 33 4.63 -5.63 -5.09
C PRO A 33 5.18 -5.80 -6.51
N PHE A 34 5.40 -4.71 -7.25
CA PHE A 34 6.06 -4.77 -8.56
C PHE A 34 6.82 -3.47 -8.83
N GLY A 35 8.14 -3.57 -9.04
CA GLY A 35 9.03 -2.41 -9.04
C GLY A 35 9.00 -1.70 -7.69
N LYS A 36 8.69 -0.40 -7.72
CA LYS A 36 8.54 0.46 -6.53
C LYS A 36 7.09 0.56 -6.04
N SER A 37 6.14 0.02 -6.79
CA SER A 37 4.71 0.27 -6.60
C SER A 37 3.95 -0.93 -6.03
N LEU A 38 2.82 -0.69 -5.35
CA LEU A 38 1.88 -1.75 -4.96
C LEU A 38 0.80 -1.80 -6.02
N ARG A 39 0.67 -2.92 -6.72
CA ARG A 39 -0.35 -3.09 -7.75
C ARG A 39 -1.60 -3.71 -7.13
N ASP A 40 -2.75 -3.14 -7.45
CA ASP A 40 -4.05 -3.55 -6.93
C ASP A 40 -4.66 -4.73 -7.69
N ALA A 41 -4.34 -4.83 -8.98
CA ALA A 41 -4.90 -5.84 -9.86
C ALA A 41 -3.89 -6.28 -10.91
N LEU A 42 -4.14 -7.44 -11.51
CA LEU A 42 -3.45 -7.98 -12.67
C LEU A 42 -4.35 -8.92 -13.46
N TYR A 43 -4.02 -9.15 -14.72
CA TYR A 43 -4.65 -10.15 -15.58
C TYR A 43 -3.61 -10.74 -16.52
N PHE A 44 -3.92 -11.85 -17.18
CA PHE A 44 -3.07 -12.43 -18.21
C PHE A 44 -3.77 -12.44 -19.57
N THR A 45 -2.97 -12.46 -20.63
CA THR A 45 -3.43 -12.48 -22.02
C THR A 45 -3.11 -13.83 -22.65
N ASP A 46 -3.82 -14.16 -23.72
CA ASP A 46 -3.52 -15.31 -24.57
C ASP A 46 -2.13 -15.23 -25.22
N ASN A 47 -1.67 -14.01 -25.50
CA ASN A 47 -0.33 -13.68 -26.02
C ASN A 47 0.83 -13.86 -25.02
N GLY A 48 0.63 -14.58 -23.90
CA GLY A 48 1.72 -14.91 -22.96
C GLY A 48 2.17 -13.77 -22.06
N GLN A 49 1.32 -12.77 -21.80
CA GLN A 49 1.61 -11.65 -20.91
C GLN A 49 0.83 -11.74 -19.60
N ILE A 50 1.37 -11.11 -18.56
CA ILE A 50 0.65 -10.81 -17.31
C ILE A 50 0.82 -9.32 -17.04
N ILE A 51 -0.27 -8.57 -17.13
CA ILE A 51 -0.29 -7.10 -17.14
C ILE A 51 -0.90 -6.59 -15.84
N PHE A 52 -0.33 -5.51 -15.29
CA PHE A 52 -0.84 -4.83 -14.11
C PHE A 52 -1.47 -3.50 -14.52
N PRO A 53 -2.80 -3.44 -14.68
CA PRO A 53 -3.44 -2.26 -15.21
C PRO A 53 -3.45 -1.09 -14.19
N PRO A 54 -3.46 0.16 -14.68
CA PRO A 54 -3.61 1.35 -13.84
C PRO A 54 -5.04 1.49 -13.28
N THR A 55 -6.04 0.91 -13.97
CA THR A 55 -7.45 0.90 -13.56
C THR A 55 -8.10 -0.41 -14.01
N ASP A 56 -9.18 -0.84 -13.35
CA ASP A 56 -9.86 -2.11 -13.62
C ASP A 56 -10.46 -2.26 -15.03
N ASN A 57 -10.51 -1.20 -15.84
CA ASN A 57 -11.17 -1.25 -17.16
C ASN A 57 -10.19 -1.00 -18.30
N TYR A 58 -8.92 -0.78 -17.99
CA TYR A 58 -7.85 -0.68 -18.98
C TYR A 58 -7.16 -2.03 -19.13
N ILE A 59 -7.76 -2.91 -19.94
CA ILE A 59 -7.35 -4.31 -20.13
C ILE A 59 -7.00 -4.56 -21.61
N PRO A 60 -5.90 -4.00 -22.14
CA PRO A 60 -5.50 -4.25 -23.53
C PRO A 60 -4.77 -5.60 -23.73
N SER A 61 -4.99 -6.27 -24.86
CA SER A 61 -4.41 -7.62 -25.13
C SER A 61 -3.00 -7.62 -25.75
N ASN A 62 -2.56 -6.47 -26.28
CA ASN A 62 -1.21 -6.20 -26.82
C ASN A 62 -0.48 -7.40 -27.48
N PRO A 63 -0.83 -7.81 -28.71
CA PRO A 63 -0.22 -8.96 -29.36
C PRO A 63 1.26 -8.77 -29.70
N ASN A 64 1.70 -7.54 -29.96
CA ASN A 64 3.05 -7.25 -30.45
C ASN A 64 3.99 -6.71 -29.35
N PRO A 65 5.11 -7.39 -29.05
CA PRO A 65 6.10 -6.89 -28.09
C PRO A 65 6.94 -5.71 -28.61
N PRO A 66 7.51 -4.88 -27.72
CA PRO A 66 8.39 -3.79 -28.09
C PRO A 66 9.61 -4.29 -28.88
N PRO A 67 9.96 -3.67 -30.03
CA PRO A 67 11.00 -4.17 -30.91
C PRO A 67 12.42 -4.13 -30.32
N ARG A 68 12.61 -3.39 -29.21
CA ARG A 68 13.89 -3.30 -28.49
C ARG A 68 13.86 -4.02 -27.13
N GLY A 69 12.82 -4.81 -26.86
CA GLY A 69 12.56 -5.40 -25.55
C GLY A 69 12.18 -4.36 -24.49
N PHE A 70 12.24 -4.74 -23.22
CA PHE A 70 11.92 -3.89 -22.09
C PHE A 70 13.02 -2.86 -21.80
N SER A 71 12.60 -1.62 -21.61
CA SER A 71 13.40 -0.47 -21.18
C SER A 71 13.21 -0.13 -19.70
N GLY A 72 12.13 -0.63 -19.07
CA GLY A 72 11.72 -0.26 -17.72
C GLY A 72 10.76 0.93 -17.66
N GLN A 73 10.51 1.60 -18.79
CA GLN A 73 9.66 2.80 -18.91
C GLN A 73 8.38 2.52 -19.72
N GLU A 74 8.02 1.25 -19.87
CA GLU A 74 6.80 0.86 -20.57
C GLU A 74 5.56 1.44 -19.87
N GLY A 75 4.59 1.90 -20.66
CA GLY A 75 3.36 2.51 -20.13
C GLY A 75 2.48 1.57 -19.31
N LEU A 76 2.72 0.26 -19.40
CA LEU A 76 2.08 -0.77 -18.60
C LEU A 76 3.14 -1.69 -17.96
N PRO A 77 3.08 -1.89 -16.63
CA PRO A 77 3.86 -2.94 -16.00
C PRO A 77 3.40 -4.31 -16.48
N VAL A 78 4.33 -5.15 -16.89
CA VAL A 78 4.05 -6.45 -17.52
C VAL A 78 5.14 -7.47 -17.20
N VAL A 79 4.73 -8.72 -16.99
CA VAL A 79 5.60 -9.90 -17.04
C VAL A 79 5.29 -10.62 -18.35
N ALA A 80 6.30 -10.75 -19.21
CA ALA A 80 6.20 -11.51 -20.44
C ALA A 80 6.70 -12.93 -20.18
N ALA A 81 5.76 -13.86 -20.03
CA ALA A 81 6.07 -15.28 -19.88
C ALA A 81 6.64 -15.82 -21.18
N PHE A 82 5.97 -15.53 -22.30
CA PHE A 82 6.44 -15.82 -23.65
C PHE A 82 5.65 -14.94 -24.62
N TRP A 83 5.98 -13.64 -24.65
CA TRP A 83 5.15 -12.65 -25.33
C TRP A 83 5.41 -12.62 -26.83
N ASP A 84 4.41 -13.08 -27.59
CA ASP A 84 4.29 -12.98 -29.04
C ASP A 84 2.82 -13.24 -29.46
N ASP A 85 2.45 -13.00 -30.71
CA ASP A 85 1.07 -13.07 -31.21
C ASP A 85 0.59 -14.53 -31.31
N ALA A 86 -0.33 -14.93 -30.42
CA ALA A 86 -0.91 -16.27 -30.32
C ALA A 86 -2.39 -16.25 -30.72
N ASP A 87 -2.89 -17.35 -31.32
CA ASP A 87 -4.24 -17.35 -31.91
C ASP A 87 -5.07 -18.58 -31.53
N PHE A 88 -5.91 -18.49 -30.51
CA PHE A 88 -6.74 -19.63 -30.09
C PHE A 88 -8.07 -19.75 -30.85
N SER A 89 -8.28 -18.95 -31.91
CA SER A 89 -9.56 -18.83 -32.61
C SER A 89 -10.02 -20.11 -33.30
N GLN A 90 -9.10 -20.95 -33.78
CA GLN A 90 -9.41 -22.19 -34.51
C GLN A 90 -9.63 -23.43 -33.62
N GLY A 91 -9.73 -23.24 -32.30
CA GLY A 91 -9.99 -24.36 -31.37
C GLY A 91 -8.76 -25.16 -30.97
N VAL A 92 -7.55 -24.72 -31.34
CA VAL A 92 -6.28 -25.32 -30.91
C VAL A 92 -5.80 -24.66 -29.63
N GLY A 93 -5.32 -25.47 -28.68
CA GLY A 93 -4.79 -25.00 -27.40
C GLY A 93 -5.83 -24.48 -26.41
N THR A 94 -5.40 -24.30 -25.17
CA THR A 94 -6.20 -23.77 -24.06
C THR A 94 -5.29 -23.03 -23.08
N THR A 95 -5.80 -22.01 -22.38
CA THR A 95 -5.08 -21.45 -21.22
C THR A 95 -5.78 -21.85 -19.92
N TRP A 96 -4.99 -22.11 -18.89
CA TRP A 96 -5.43 -22.58 -17.59
C TRP A 96 -4.88 -21.68 -16.49
N TYR A 97 -5.63 -21.46 -15.41
CA TYR A 97 -5.13 -20.71 -14.26
C TYR A 97 -5.64 -21.26 -12.93
N GLN A 98 -4.90 -20.97 -11.86
CA GLN A 98 -5.36 -21.21 -10.50
C GLN A 98 -4.75 -20.17 -9.54
N GLU A 99 -5.62 -19.57 -8.72
CA GLU A 99 -5.25 -18.60 -7.68
C GLU A 99 -5.23 -19.27 -6.30
N TYR A 100 -4.20 -19.00 -5.51
CA TYR A 100 -4.01 -19.52 -4.16
C TYR A 100 -3.84 -18.36 -3.17
N SER A 101 -4.76 -18.25 -2.22
CA SER A 101 -4.69 -17.29 -1.11
C SER A 101 -4.28 -18.01 0.17
N THR A 102 -3.11 -17.66 0.72
CA THR A 102 -2.46 -18.36 1.84
C THR A 102 -2.22 -17.43 3.04
N LEU A 103 -3.06 -16.40 3.19
CA LEU A 103 -3.05 -15.53 4.37
C LEU A 103 -3.41 -16.30 5.66
N SER A 104 -4.45 -17.14 5.60
CA SER A 104 -5.10 -17.75 6.77
C SER A 104 -5.25 -19.28 6.73
N SER A 105 -4.79 -19.97 5.66
CA SER A 105 -5.01 -21.40 5.45
C SER A 105 -3.71 -22.23 5.34
N THR A 106 -3.85 -23.55 5.54
CA THR A 106 -2.79 -24.56 5.42
C THR A 106 -2.14 -24.56 4.04
N GLN A 107 -0.80 -24.59 4.02
CA GLN A 107 0.01 -24.49 2.81
C GLN A 107 -0.30 -25.61 1.81
N ASP A 108 -0.84 -25.24 0.66
CA ASP A 108 -1.04 -26.11 -0.49
C ASP A 108 0.32 -26.69 -0.96
N THR A 109 0.34 -27.97 -1.35
CA THR A 109 1.58 -28.68 -1.74
C THR A 109 2.29 -28.03 -2.93
N PHE A 110 1.55 -27.45 -3.89
CA PHE A 110 2.12 -26.71 -5.01
C PHE A 110 2.78 -25.41 -4.53
N VAL A 111 2.12 -24.67 -3.63
CA VAL A 111 2.69 -23.44 -3.05
C VAL A 111 3.98 -23.75 -2.29
N HIS A 112 4.01 -24.86 -1.54
CA HIS A 112 5.22 -25.26 -0.82
C HIS A 112 6.39 -25.63 -1.76
N ASP A 113 6.13 -26.26 -2.91
CA ASP A 113 7.18 -26.50 -3.92
C ASP A 113 7.68 -25.19 -4.55
N VAL A 114 6.80 -24.19 -4.76
CA VAL A 114 7.17 -22.85 -5.22
C VAL A 114 8.09 -22.16 -4.20
N GLU A 115 7.73 -22.19 -2.91
CA GLU A 115 8.54 -21.67 -1.81
C GLU A 115 9.91 -22.35 -1.76
N ALA A 116 9.93 -23.69 -1.81
CA ALA A 116 11.14 -24.49 -1.77
C ALA A 116 12.07 -24.20 -2.97
N LYS A 117 11.52 -23.97 -4.18
CA LYS A 117 12.34 -23.57 -5.33
C LYS A 117 12.93 -22.18 -5.13
N ILE A 118 12.15 -21.20 -4.68
CA ILE A 118 12.64 -19.84 -4.41
C ILE A 118 13.77 -19.89 -3.38
N GLU A 119 13.58 -20.60 -2.27
CA GLU A 119 14.60 -20.74 -1.24
C GLU A 119 15.85 -21.46 -1.76
N LYS A 120 15.67 -22.56 -2.50
CA LYS A 120 16.77 -23.34 -3.08
C LYS A 120 17.63 -22.53 -4.04
N TYR A 121 17.01 -21.79 -4.97
CA TYR A 121 17.71 -21.10 -6.06
C TYR A 121 18.12 -19.68 -5.72
N LEU A 122 17.31 -18.94 -4.96
CA LEU A 122 17.58 -17.55 -4.58
C LEU A 122 18.17 -17.39 -3.17
N LYS A 123 18.36 -18.50 -2.44
CA LYS A 123 18.96 -18.52 -1.08
C LYS A 123 18.30 -17.54 -0.12
N THR A 124 16.99 -17.41 -0.24
CA THR A 124 16.20 -16.41 0.47
C THR A 124 15.00 -17.11 1.12
N PRO A 125 14.81 -17.01 2.45
CA PRO A 125 13.65 -17.59 3.11
C PRO A 125 12.39 -16.88 2.62
N TYR A 126 11.39 -17.66 2.24
CA TYR A 126 10.21 -17.16 1.56
C TYR A 126 8.97 -17.99 1.92
N ALA A 127 7.90 -17.30 2.30
CA ALA A 127 6.61 -17.91 2.61
C ALA A 127 5.52 -17.14 1.86
N ALA A 128 4.89 -17.77 0.88
CA ALA A 128 3.92 -17.12 0.02
C ALA A 128 2.63 -16.81 0.79
N LYS A 129 2.09 -15.61 0.57
CA LYS A 129 0.77 -15.19 1.05
C LYS A 129 -0.27 -15.10 -0.06
N TRP A 130 0.20 -15.04 -1.30
CA TRP A 130 -0.62 -15.08 -2.51
C TRP A 130 0.19 -15.65 -3.68
N THR A 131 -0.41 -16.55 -4.46
CA THR A 131 0.20 -17.15 -5.66
C THR A 131 -0.81 -17.31 -6.78
N LEU A 132 -0.41 -17.03 -8.02
CA LEU A 132 -1.16 -17.31 -9.24
C LEU A 132 -0.32 -18.18 -10.18
N LYS A 133 -0.90 -19.31 -10.61
CA LYS A 133 -0.34 -20.18 -11.65
C LYS A 133 -1.13 -19.97 -12.94
N VAL A 134 -0.44 -19.78 -14.06
CA VAL A 134 -1.01 -19.66 -15.41
C VAL A 134 -0.28 -20.63 -16.33
N THR A 135 -1.03 -21.35 -17.17
CA THR A 135 -0.51 -22.27 -18.19
C THR A 135 -1.08 -21.92 -19.55
N TRP A 136 -0.21 -21.74 -20.54
CA TRP A 136 -0.60 -21.71 -21.95
C TRP A 136 -0.31 -23.09 -22.54
N GLU A 137 -1.35 -23.90 -22.72
CA GLU A 137 -1.24 -25.26 -23.25
C GLU A 137 -1.41 -25.25 -24.76
N LYS A 138 -0.41 -25.78 -25.47
CA LYS A 138 -0.41 -25.91 -26.94
C LYS A 138 -0.85 -24.61 -27.63
N ALA A 139 -0.33 -23.48 -27.16
CA ALA A 139 -0.57 -22.18 -27.78
C ALA A 139 -0.09 -22.21 -29.23
N PRO A 140 -0.95 -21.95 -30.22
CA PRO A 140 -0.56 -21.78 -31.62
C PRO A 140 -0.06 -20.35 -31.89
N ALA A 141 0.85 -20.18 -32.84
CA ALA A 141 1.28 -18.86 -33.30
C ALA A 141 0.25 -18.27 -34.26
N TYR A 142 0.08 -16.95 -34.29
CA TYR A 142 -0.79 -16.31 -35.27
C TYR A 142 -0.22 -16.43 -36.71
N PRO A 143 -1.06 -16.75 -37.72
CA PRO A 143 -2.45 -17.17 -37.60
C PRO A 143 -2.57 -18.67 -37.31
N SER A 144 -3.54 -19.07 -36.48
CA SER A 144 -3.77 -20.48 -36.19
C SER A 144 -4.49 -21.21 -37.32
N GLN A 145 -4.19 -22.51 -37.46
CA GLN A 145 -4.84 -23.45 -38.36
C GLN A 145 -5.43 -24.63 -37.56
N GLN A 146 -6.50 -25.25 -38.07
CA GLN A 146 -7.16 -26.39 -37.40
C GLN A 146 -6.23 -27.58 -37.14
N ASP A 147 -5.16 -27.76 -37.93
CA ASP A 147 -4.18 -28.84 -37.83
C ASP A 147 -2.80 -28.37 -37.31
N ASP A 148 -2.76 -27.33 -36.45
CA ASP A 148 -1.49 -26.81 -35.91
C ASP A 148 -0.73 -27.88 -35.10
N THR A 149 0.35 -28.39 -35.68
CA THR A 149 1.26 -29.36 -35.03
C THR A 149 2.46 -28.70 -34.33
N GLN A 150 2.69 -27.41 -34.61
CA GLN A 150 3.84 -26.62 -34.15
C GLN A 150 3.45 -25.63 -33.04
N THR A 151 2.89 -26.14 -31.93
CA THR A 151 2.43 -25.35 -30.79
C THR A 151 3.49 -25.22 -29.68
N SER A 152 3.31 -24.23 -28.80
CA SER A 152 4.18 -24.03 -27.62
C SER A 152 3.42 -24.21 -26.31
N THR A 153 4.03 -24.86 -25.32
CA THR A 153 3.43 -25.03 -23.98
C THR A 153 4.35 -24.52 -22.88
N TYR A 154 3.87 -23.59 -22.07
CA TYR A 154 4.63 -22.92 -21.01
C TYR A 154 3.74 -22.47 -19.85
N GLN A 155 4.37 -22.15 -18.72
CA GLN A 155 3.71 -21.71 -17.48
C GLN A 155 4.39 -20.48 -16.89
N ALA A 156 3.60 -19.67 -16.20
CA ALA A 156 4.08 -18.61 -15.33
C ALA A 156 3.47 -18.77 -13.93
N VAL A 157 4.28 -18.60 -12.90
CA VAL A 157 3.82 -18.53 -11.51
C VAL A 157 4.23 -17.20 -10.92
N LEU A 158 3.27 -16.37 -10.54
CA LEU A 158 3.49 -15.15 -9.77
C LEU A 158 3.23 -15.43 -8.30
N THR A 159 4.13 -15.01 -7.42
CA THR A 159 3.97 -15.24 -5.97
C THR A 159 4.49 -14.04 -5.18
N THR A 160 3.83 -13.73 -4.06
CA THR A 160 4.30 -12.70 -3.11
C THR A 160 4.10 -13.11 -1.65
N ASP A 161 5.05 -12.74 -0.79
CA ASP A 161 4.91 -12.80 0.68
C ASP A 161 4.31 -11.50 1.26
N GLY A 162 3.90 -10.57 0.37
CA GLY A 162 3.42 -9.22 0.67
C GLY A 162 4.49 -8.13 0.57
N ASN A 163 5.76 -8.43 0.88
CA ASN A 163 6.85 -7.46 0.81
C ASN A 163 7.76 -7.68 -0.42
N ARG A 164 7.96 -8.95 -0.79
CA ARG A 164 8.75 -9.43 -1.93
C ARG A 164 7.86 -10.19 -2.90
N SER A 165 8.27 -10.21 -4.16
CA SER A 165 7.48 -10.79 -5.25
C SER A 165 8.38 -11.45 -6.28
N TYR A 166 7.91 -12.57 -6.82
CA TYR A 166 8.66 -13.37 -7.79
C TYR A 166 7.78 -13.83 -8.95
N ALA A 167 8.38 -14.00 -10.12
CA ALA A 167 7.81 -14.73 -11.25
C ALA A 167 8.70 -15.93 -11.57
N LEU A 168 8.10 -17.12 -11.65
CA LEU A 168 8.74 -18.33 -12.16
C LEU A 168 8.16 -18.60 -13.56
N LEU A 169 9.02 -18.61 -14.57
CA LEU A 169 8.64 -18.97 -15.94
C LEU A 169 9.15 -20.39 -16.23
N LEU A 170 8.24 -21.28 -16.59
CA LEU A 170 8.54 -22.69 -16.87
C LEU A 170 8.16 -23.04 -18.30
N TYR A 171 9.02 -23.79 -18.98
CA TYR A 171 8.83 -24.19 -20.37
C TYR A 171 8.79 -25.72 -20.48
N GLN A 172 7.87 -26.25 -21.29
CA GLN A 172 7.80 -27.69 -21.52
C GLN A 172 9.00 -28.16 -22.36
N ASP A 173 9.73 -29.16 -21.88
CA ASP A 173 10.84 -29.75 -22.62
C ASP A 173 10.33 -30.41 -23.92
N GLY A 174 10.93 -30.05 -25.05
CA GLY A 174 10.44 -30.43 -26.39
C GLY A 174 9.03 -29.91 -26.75
N GLY A 175 8.43 -29.07 -25.91
CA GLY A 175 7.07 -28.54 -26.07
C GLY A 175 7.01 -27.13 -26.64
N MET A 176 8.14 -26.45 -26.85
CA MET A 176 8.23 -25.13 -27.46
C MET A 176 8.53 -25.25 -28.95
N ARG A 177 7.50 -25.42 -29.80
CA ARG A 177 7.67 -25.86 -31.20
C ARG A 177 7.32 -24.83 -32.27
N TRP A 178 7.08 -23.58 -31.91
CA TRP A 178 6.83 -22.52 -32.89
C TRP A 178 8.00 -22.40 -33.88
N ASP A 179 7.68 -22.33 -35.17
CA ASP A 179 8.67 -22.19 -36.24
C ASP A 179 8.89 -20.71 -36.60
N TYR A 180 9.76 -20.04 -35.85
CA TYR A 180 10.08 -18.61 -36.04
C TYR A 180 10.69 -18.27 -37.41
N ALA A 181 11.10 -19.26 -38.21
CA ALA A 181 11.54 -19.00 -39.58
C ALA A 181 10.36 -18.80 -40.55
N LYS A 182 9.16 -19.24 -40.18
CA LYS A 182 7.93 -19.12 -40.97
C LYS A 182 6.98 -18.02 -40.49
N LEU A 183 7.18 -17.50 -39.28
CA LEU A 183 6.38 -16.40 -38.75
C LEU A 183 6.70 -15.08 -39.47
N ALA A 184 5.68 -14.23 -39.60
CA ALA A 184 5.80 -12.94 -40.27
C ALA A 184 6.80 -12.00 -39.56
N ALA A 185 6.98 -12.17 -38.24
CA ALA A 185 8.02 -11.54 -37.46
C ALA A 185 8.50 -12.48 -36.33
N ALA A 186 9.77 -12.37 -35.96
CA ALA A 186 10.35 -13.12 -34.85
C ALA A 186 10.42 -12.21 -33.62
N ASN A 187 9.32 -12.12 -32.88
CA ASN A 187 9.10 -11.05 -31.91
C ASN A 187 9.19 -11.46 -30.43
N VAL A 188 9.25 -12.75 -30.11
CA VAL A 188 9.30 -13.27 -28.74
C VAL A 188 10.07 -12.41 -27.76
N LEU A 189 9.37 -11.96 -26.73
CA LEU A 189 9.91 -11.28 -25.58
C LEU A 189 9.67 -12.10 -24.32
N ILE A 190 10.73 -12.33 -23.55
CA ILE A 190 10.67 -12.99 -22.24
C ILE A 190 11.32 -12.06 -21.22
N GLY A 191 10.67 -11.84 -20.09
CA GLY A 191 11.18 -11.00 -19.03
C GLY A 191 10.08 -10.21 -18.33
N PHE A 192 10.41 -9.05 -17.81
CA PHE A 192 9.42 -8.17 -17.18
C PHE A 192 9.82 -6.69 -17.26
N SER A 193 8.83 -5.83 -17.11
CA SER A 193 9.00 -4.41 -16.83
C SER A 193 7.97 -3.92 -15.83
N SER A 194 8.42 -3.19 -14.82
CA SER A 194 7.57 -2.56 -13.81
C SER A 194 6.97 -1.21 -14.23
N GLY A 195 7.44 -0.65 -15.36
CA GLY A 195 7.09 0.69 -15.82
C GLY A 195 7.66 1.85 -14.98
N ASP A 196 8.42 1.57 -13.90
CA ASP A 196 9.01 2.59 -13.00
C ASP A 196 10.55 2.58 -12.97
N GLY A 197 11.15 2.05 -14.04
CA GLY A 197 12.58 1.96 -14.28
C GLY A 197 13.21 0.61 -13.89
N TYR A 198 12.41 -0.37 -13.45
CA TYR A 198 12.90 -1.71 -13.14
C TYR A 198 12.41 -2.74 -14.17
N ALA A 199 13.33 -3.32 -14.93
CA ALA A 199 13.04 -4.30 -15.97
C ALA A 199 14.20 -5.28 -16.17
N GLN A 200 13.88 -6.44 -16.73
CA GLN A 200 14.87 -7.43 -17.13
C GLN A 200 14.41 -8.12 -18.41
N ASN A 201 15.30 -8.18 -19.41
CA ASN A 201 15.11 -8.98 -20.62
C ASN A 201 15.86 -10.29 -20.49
N ASN A 202 15.26 -11.39 -20.91
CA ASN A 202 15.95 -12.68 -20.99
C ASN A 202 17.01 -12.66 -22.11
N GLU A 203 18.16 -13.29 -21.89
CA GLU A 203 19.25 -13.40 -22.86
C GLU A 203 18.82 -14.06 -24.18
N LEU A 204 17.83 -14.96 -24.13
CA LEU A 204 17.27 -15.63 -25.31
C LEU A 204 16.57 -14.64 -26.26
N THR A 205 16.04 -13.53 -25.74
CA THR A 205 15.41 -12.46 -26.54
C THR A 205 16.41 -11.82 -27.52
N GLN A 206 17.70 -11.77 -27.16
CA GLN A 206 18.76 -11.14 -27.96
C GLN A 206 19.43 -12.08 -28.99
N LYS A 207 19.10 -13.38 -28.98
CA LYS A 207 19.69 -14.38 -29.90
C LYS A 207 18.94 -14.43 -31.26
N PRO A 208 19.59 -14.86 -32.36
CA PRO A 208 18.93 -15.08 -33.65
C PRO A 208 17.78 -16.10 -33.54
N PRO A 209 16.73 -16.03 -34.38
CA PRO A 209 15.51 -16.87 -34.27
C PRO A 209 15.78 -18.37 -34.08
N ALA A 210 16.77 -18.93 -34.78
CA ALA A 210 17.16 -20.34 -34.68
C ALA A 210 17.80 -20.76 -33.34
N LEU A 211 18.33 -19.80 -32.56
CA LEU A 211 18.94 -20.01 -31.24
C LEU A 211 18.03 -19.57 -30.09
N ARG A 212 16.88 -18.94 -30.37
CA ARG A 212 15.86 -18.62 -29.36
C ARG A 212 15.17 -19.88 -28.82
N CYS A 213 15.23 -20.99 -29.57
CA CYS A 213 14.62 -22.28 -29.23
C CYS A 213 15.54 -23.23 -28.43
N SER A 214 16.83 -22.91 -28.22
CA SER A 214 17.72 -23.72 -27.40
C SER A 214 17.74 -23.21 -25.95
N LEU A 215 16.73 -23.63 -25.17
CA LEU A 215 16.57 -23.32 -23.75
C LEU A 215 17.64 -24.01 -22.89
N VAL A 216 18.88 -23.51 -22.91
CA VAL A 216 19.94 -23.95 -22.00
C VAL A 216 20.34 -22.80 -21.08
N ALA A 217 19.98 -22.90 -19.81
CA ALA A 217 20.40 -22.01 -18.74
C ALA A 217 21.12 -22.81 -17.63
N PRO A 218 22.23 -22.32 -17.05
CA PRO A 218 22.80 -22.81 -15.79
C PRO A 218 22.24 -22.05 -14.56
N PRO A 219 22.19 -22.66 -13.35
CA PRO A 219 22.57 -24.03 -12.99
C PRO A 219 21.35 -24.96 -12.75
N ASP A 220 21.52 -26.22 -13.18
CA ASP A 220 20.77 -27.45 -12.81
C ASP A 220 19.31 -27.70 -13.22
N VAL A 221 18.56 -26.77 -13.84
CA VAL A 221 17.20 -27.09 -14.35
C VAL A 221 16.94 -26.47 -15.72
N ARG A 222 16.72 -27.32 -16.74
CA ARG A 222 16.30 -26.89 -18.07
C ARG A 222 14.88 -26.30 -18.02
N GLY A 223 14.69 -25.15 -18.67
CA GLY A 223 13.38 -24.54 -18.88
C GLY A 223 12.75 -23.84 -17.67
N LEU A 224 13.53 -23.43 -16.65
CA LEU A 224 13.04 -22.65 -15.51
C LEU A 224 13.79 -21.32 -15.38
N TRP A 225 13.06 -20.22 -15.26
CA TRP A 225 13.61 -18.89 -14.95
C TRP A 225 12.89 -18.29 -13.75
N ILE A 226 13.62 -17.70 -12.82
CA ILE A 226 13.05 -17.06 -11.64
C ILE A 226 13.49 -15.60 -11.61
N TYR A 227 12.51 -14.69 -11.65
CA TYR A 227 12.71 -13.26 -11.57
C TYR A 227 12.20 -12.72 -10.24
N ARG A 228 12.99 -11.85 -9.60
CA ARG A 228 12.50 -10.98 -8.52
C ARG A 228 11.83 -9.77 -9.16
N LEU A 229 10.60 -9.48 -8.77
CA LEU A 229 9.79 -8.43 -9.39
C LEU A 229 9.77 -7.13 -8.58
N ASP A 230 10.03 -7.18 -7.27
CA ASP A 230 10.18 -5.98 -6.45
C ASP A 230 11.59 -5.40 -6.57
N SER A 231 11.70 -4.07 -6.68
CA SER A 231 13.00 -3.38 -6.74
C SER A 231 13.59 -3.09 -5.36
N GLY A 232 12.85 -3.35 -4.26
CA GLY A 232 13.28 -3.10 -2.89
C GLY A 232 12.24 -3.54 -1.85
N SER A 233 12.70 -3.89 -0.65
CA SER A 233 11.83 -4.25 0.47
C SER A 233 11.08 -3.03 0.98
N ARG A 234 9.78 -3.17 1.22
CA ARG A 234 8.88 -2.13 1.69
C ARG A 234 7.92 -2.70 2.72
N VAL A 235 7.36 -1.85 3.57
CA VAL A 235 6.35 -2.26 4.54
C VAL A 235 4.99 -2.37 3.84
N ASN A 236 4.43 -3.57 3.77
CA ASN A 236 3.07 -3.77 3.30
C ASN A 236 2.06 -3.57 4.44
N TYR A 237 1.51 -2.36 4.55
CA TYR A 237 0.50 -2.05 5.58
C TYR A 237 -0.83 -2.79 5.38
N ARG A 238 -1.17 -3.24 4.16
CA ARG A 238 -2.35 -4.10 3.94
C ARG A 238 -2.15 -5.45 4.61
N LEU A 239 -0.98 -6.06 4.41
CA LEU A 239 -0.62 -7.31 5.07
C LEU A 239 -0.62 -7.16 6.59
N ARG A 240 0.03 -6.10 7.13
CA ARG A 240 0.04 -5.88 8.58
C ARG A 240 -1.37 -5.72 9.16
N CYS A 241 -2.23 -4.97 8.48
CA CYS A 241 -3.62 -4.82 8.89
C CYS A 241 -4.38 -6.15 8.86
N LEU A 242 -4.27 -6.93 7.78
CA LEU A 242 -4.99 -8.21 7.64
C LEU A 242 -4.52 -9.25 8.68
N VAL A 243 -3.21 -9.36 8.90
CA VAL A 243 -2.66 -10.26 9.93
C VAL A 243 -3.17 -9.88 11.32
N TRP A 244 -3.24 -8.58 11.62
CA TRP A 244 -3.84 -8.11 12.86
C TRP A 244 -5.33 -8.48 12.92
N LEU A 245 -6.12 -8.16 11.89
CA LEU A 245 -7.56 -8.46 11.83
C LEU A 245 -7.88 -9.96 12.03
N ASP A 246 -7.06 -10.85 11.50
CA ASP A 246 -7.22 -12.30 11.62
C ASP A 246 -6.86 -12.83 13.01
N ALA A 247 -5.91 -12.18 13.71
CA ALA A 247 -5.51 -12.53 15.06
C ALA A 247 -6.47 -12.00 16.14
N GLU A 248 -7.18 -10.91 15.85
CA GLU A 248 -8.03 -10.24 16.83
C GLU A 248 -9.35 -10.97 17.10
N PRO A 249 -9.77 -11.11 18.37
CA PRO A 249 -11.01 -11.76 18.71
C PRO A 249 -12.24 -10.88 18.35
N ALA A 250 -13.43 -11.46 18.44
CA ALA A 250 -14.67 -10.70 18.28
C ALA A 250 -14.84 -9.67 19.41
N PRO A 251 -15.45 -8.49 19.17
CA PRO A 251 -15.63 -7.45 20.19
C PRO A 251 -16.24 -7.96 21.49
N ASP A 252 -17.30 -8.76 21.39
CA ASP A 252 -18.07 -9.27 22.52
C ASP A 252 -17.21 -10.07 23.53
N SER A 253 -16.07 -10.62 23.10
CA SER A 253 -15.20 -11.39 23.98
C SER A 253 -14.40 -10.54 24.97
N TRP A 254 -14.22 -9.25 24.69
CA TRP A 254 -13.42 -8.34 25.53
C TRP A 254 -14.21 -7.12 26.02
N ASN A 255 -15.28 -6.71 25.32
CA ASN A 255 -16.10 -5.56 25.72
C ASN A 255 -17.43 -5.94 26.40
N GLY A 256 -17.84 -7.21 26.39
CA GLY A 256 -19.18 -7.61 26.82
C GLY A 256 -19.49 -7.34 28.30
N GLN A 257 -18.47 -7.15 29.13
CA GLN A 257 -18.61 -6.84 30.56
C GLN A 257 -18.34 -5.36 30.88
N LEU A 258 -17.95 -4.54 29.89
CA LEU A 258 -17.73 -3.11 30.07
C LEU A 258 -19.06 -2.37 29.83
N PRO A 259 -19.53 -1.56 30.78
CA PRO A 259 -20.73 -0.80 30.54
C PRO A 259 -20.46 0.45 29.69
N PRO A 260 -21.52 1.04 29.13
CA PRO A 260 -21.41 2.17 28.23
C PRO A 260 -20.74 3.37 28.89
N CYS A 261 -20.00 4.19 28.14
CA CYS A 261 -19.36 5.37 28.70
C CYS A 261 -20.38 6.47 29.05
N PRO A 262 -20.14 7.34 30.05
CA PRO A 262 -20.96 8.51 30.30
C PRO A 262 -20.88 9.48 29.12
N CYS A 263 -21.94 10.27 28.89
CA CYS A 263 -22.01 11.17 27.74
C CYS A 263 -21.18 12.47 27.92
N SER A 264 -20.70 12.76 29.12
CA SER A 264 -19.90 13.93 29.42
C SER A 264 -18.87 13.64 30.50
N GLN A 265 -17.79 14.44 30.52
CA GLN A 265 -16.76 14.33 31.55
C GLN A 265 -17.32 14.55 32.97
N PRO A 266 -18.18 15.55 33.26
CA PRO A 266 -18.77 15.72 34.58
C PRO A 266 -19.61 14.51 35.04
N GLN A 267 -20.37 13.88 34.13
CA GLN A 267 -21.09 12.64 34.47
C GLN A 267 -20.12 11.54 34.91
N ALA A 268 -19.00 11.40 34.22
CA ALA A 268 -18.04 10.36 34.54
C ALA A 268 -17.21 10.62 35.80
N GLU A 269 -17.02 11.89 36.18
CA GLU A 269 -16.37 12.26 37.44
C GLU A 269 -17.28 12.01 38.65
N LEU A 270 -18.60 12.09 38.47
CA LEU A 270 -19.60 11.92 39.52
C LEU A 270 -20.21 10.51 39.60
N ASP A 271 -20.13 9.72 38.53
CA ASP A 271 -20.55 8.32 38.53
C ASP A 271 -19.45 7.45 39.17
N PRO A 272 -19.68 6.90 40.38
CA PRO A 272 -18.66 6.19 41.15
C PRO A 272 -18.16 4.90 40.49
N ARG A 273 -18.82 4.43 39.43
CA ARG A 273 -18.40 3.28 38.62
C ARG A 273 -17.21 3.62 37.70
N TYR A 274 -17.00 4.90 37.39
CA TYR A 274 -15.94 5.39 36.50
C TYR A 274 -14.89 6.14 37.30
N ARG A 275 -13.62 6.07 36.86
CA ARG A 275 -12.52 6.80 37.50
C ARG A 275 -11.51 7.31 36.47
N ARG A 276 -10.87 8.42 36.81
CA ARG A 276 -9.76 8.97 36.05
C ARG A 276 -8.48 8.19 36.35
N SER A 277 -7.79 7.74 35.30
CA SER A 277 -6.44 7.18 35.43
C SER A 277 -5.36 8.23 35.16
N ARG A 278 -4.25 8.13 35.90
CA ARG A 278 -3.03 8.93 35.74
C ARG A 278 -2.04 8.31 34.75
N GLY A 279 -2.28 7.07 34.30
CA GLY A 279 -1.47 6.35 33.31
C GLY A 279 -1.60 6.90 31.89
N ALA A 280 -1.15 8.15 31.68
CA ALA A 280 -0.76 8.77 30.41
C ALA A 280 -0.42 10.26 30.64
N LYS A 281 0.53 10.58 31.54
CA LYS A 281 1.01 11.97 31.69
C LYS A 281 2.12 12.37 30.71
N HIS A 282 2.54 11.48 29.81
CA HIS A 282 3.43 11.83 28.70
C HIS A 282 3.09 11.02 27.44
N SER A 283 2.41 11.64 26.47
CA SER A 283 2.54 11.35 25.02
C SER A 283 1.62 12.29 24.21
N PRO A 284 2.16 13.10 23.30
CA PRO A 284 2.01 12.90 21.86
C PRO A 284 3.13 11.94 21.37
N PRO A 285 2.96 11.29 20.22
CA PRO A 285 3.20 9.85 20.07
C PRO A 285 4.68 9.49 20.15
N GLN A 286 5.09 8.71 21.17
CA GLN A 286 6.19 7.73 21.13
C GLN A 286 6.39 6.99 22.47
N SER A 287 6.12 5.67 22.44
CA SER A 287 6.82 4.53 23.09
C SER A 287 6.86 4.32 24.62
N HIS A 288 6.16 3.24 25.05
CA HIS A 288 6.54 2.14 25.99
C HIS A 288 6.61 2.35 27.52
N PRO A 289 6.49 1.28 28.35
CA PRO A 289 5.48 0.19 28.37
C PRO A 289 4.95 -0.09 29.81
N GLU A 290 4.10 -1.12 29.96
CA GLU A 290 3.50 -1.64 31.21
C GLU A 290 2.16 -0.98 31.65
N ASP A 291 1.08 -1.27 30.93
CA ASP A 291 -0.05 -2.10 31.42
C ASP A 291 -1.14 -2.13 30.35
N GLY A 292 -1.66 -3.31 30.02
CA GLY A 292 -2.58 -3.48 28.89
C GLY A 292 -4.01 -3.00 29.18
N ARG A 293 -4.30 -1.72 28.93
CA ARG A 293 -5.63 -1.12 29.15
C ARG A 293 -6.07 -0.26 27.97
N MET A 294 -7.28 -0.52 27.48
CA MET A 294 -7.85 0.16 26.32
C MET A 294 -8.29 1.58 26.69
N ALA A 295 -7.83 2.57 25.91
CA ALA A 295 -8.14 3.97 26.09
C ALA A 295 -9.30 4.40 25.18
N ALA A 296 -10.45 4.72 25.76
CA ALA A 296 -11.34 5.72 25.17
C ALA A 296 -10.67 7.09 25.44
N GLY A 297 -10.16 7.77 24.42
CA GLY A 297 -9.59 9.09 24.64
C GLY A 297 -10.63 10.08 25.22
N PRO A 298 -10.25 11.14 25.94
CA PRO A 298 -9.20 11.22 26.95
C PRO A 298 -9.79 10.94 28.35
N PHE A 299 -9.17 10.00 29.09
CA PHE A 299 -9.18 9.87 30.57
C PHE A 299 -10.40 9.30 31.32
N LEU A 300 -11.05 8.22 30.88
CA LEU A 300 -11.99 7.51 31.76
C LEU A 300 -11.80 5.99 31.68
N LEU A 301 -11.45 5.39 32.82
CA LEU A 301 -11.27 3.95 33.01
C LEU A 301 -12.43 3.40 33.85
N TRP A 302 -12.90 2.21 33.47
CA TRP A 302 -13.87 1.45 34.26
C TRP A 302 -13.16 0.61 35.31
N GLY A 303 -13.71 0.58 36.52
CA GLY A 303 -13.17 -0.23 37.61
C GLY A 303 -13.59 -1.69 37.46
N TRP A 304 -12.70 -2.54 36.92
CA TRP A 304 -12.41 -3.91 37.35
C TRP A 304 -11.20 -4.48 36.55
N PRO A 305 -10.30 -5.27 37.17
CA PRO A 305 -9.08 -5.75 36.53
C PRO A 305 -9.33 -7.14 35.93
N THR A 306 -9.39 -7.23 34.60
CA THR A 306 -8.92 -8.38 33.79
C THR A 306 -9.26 -8.15 32.32
N CYS A 307 -8.55 -7.22 31.67
CA CYS A 307 -8.33 -7.36 30.24
C CYS A 307 -7.04 -8.18 30.04
N PRO A 308 -7.01 -9.15 29.12
CA PRO A 308 -5.75 -9.75 28.71
C PRO A 308 -4.84 -8.66 28.18
N SER A 309 -3.57 -8.75 28.54
CA SER A 309 -2.48 -7.82 28.29
C SER A 309 -2.28 -7.52 26.80
N PHE A 310 -3.01 -6.52 26.27
CA PHE A 310 -2.75 -5.94 24.96
C PHE A 310 -1.95 -4.64 25.12
N SER A 311 -0.80 -4.51 24.43
CA SER A 311 -0.04 -3.27 24.45
C SER A 311 -0.79 -2.17 23.67
N ALA A 312 -1.07 -1.04 24.32
CA ALA A 312 -1.72 0.11 23.70
C ALA A 312 -0.99 0.61 22.43
N ASP A 313 0.33 0.40 22.36
CA ASP A 313 1.17 0.69 21.19
C ASP A 313 0.74 -0.12 19.95
N MET A 314 0.37 -1.39 20.12
CA MET A 314 -0.01 -2.27 18.99
C MET A 314 -1.36 -1.89 18.39
N GLU A 315 -2.32 -1.43 19.20
CA GLU A 315 -3.62 -0.97 18.71
C GLU A 315 -3.52 0.35 17.93
N LEU A 316 -2.68 1.27 18.41
CA LEU A 316 -2.42 2.54 17.73
C LEU A 316 -1.72 2.30 16.37
N GLU A 317 -0.77 1.37 16.34
CA GLU A 317 -0.13 0.93 15.12
C GLU A 317 -1.12 0.26 14.15
N ALA A 318 -1.98 -0.64 14.63
CA ALA A 318 -3.00 -1.29 13.81
C ALA A 318 -3.98 -0.28 13.20
N PHE A 319 -4.46 0.69 13.99
CA PHE A 319 -5.27 1.80 13.47
C PHE A 319 -4.52 2.58 12.40
N SER A 320 -3.25 2.93 12.63
CA SER A 320 -2.42 3.63 11.67
C SER A 320 -2.25 2.84 10.37
N TRP A 321 -1.96 1.54 10.45
CA TRP A 321 -1.84 0.67 9.28
C TRP A 321 -3.15 0.61 8.49
N CYS A 322 -4.25 0.23 9.15
CA CYS A 322 -5.54 -0.03 8.52
C CYS A 322 -6.24 1.25 8.00
N CYS A 323 -6.24 2.33 8.79
CA CYS A 323 -7.04 3.53 8.50
C CYS A 323 -6.23 4.65 7.82
N GLN A 324 -4.93 4.80 8.12
CA GLN A 324 -4.14 5.94 7.64
C GLN A 324 -3.22 5.57 6.48
N HIS A 325 -2.50 4.44 6.57
CA HIS A 325 -1.51 4.05 5.57
C HIS A 325 -2.11 3.29 4.38
N VAL A 326 -3.06 2.38 4.60
CA VAL A 326 -3.70 1.62 3.51
C VAL A 326 -4.58 2.51 2.63
N ARG A 327 -5.18 3.57 3.21
CA ARG A 327 -6.08 4.54 2.55
C ARG A 327 -7.33 3.97 1.88
N LYS A 328 -7.56 2.65 1.94
CA LYS A 328 -8.81 2.01 1.49
C LYS A 328 -9.81 1.96 2.66
N PRO A 329 -10.97 2.64 2.59
CA PRO A 329 -11.93 2.73 3.69
C PRO A 329 -12.43 1.39 4.22
N LEU A 330 -12.46 0.35 3.37
CA LEU A 330 -12.85 -1.00 3.76
C LEU A 330 -11.96 -1.56 4.89
N PHE A 331 -10.65 -1.32 4.86
CA PHE A 331 -9.72 -1.79 5.90
C PHE A 331 -9.98 -1.09 7.23
N CYS A 332 -10.29 0.21 7.20
CA CYS A 332 -10.66 0.95 8.40
C CYS A 332 -12.02 0.50 8.96
N THR A 333 -12.94 0.10 8.08
CA THR A 333 -14.24 -0.44 8.48
C THR A 333 -14.07 -1.80 9.16
N ARG A 334 -13.28 -2.71 8.60
CA ARG A 334 -12.92 -4.00 9.24
C ARG A 334 -12.18 -3.80 10.56
N PHE A 335 -11.31 -2.80 10.67
CA PHE A 335 -10.71 -2.42 11.96
C PHE A 335 -11.78 -2.00 12.97
N ALA A 336 -12.72 -1.14 12.57
CA ALA A 336 -13.82 -0.69 13.43
C ALA A 336 -14.79 -1.82 13.81
N GLU A 337 -14.88 -2.90 13.02
CA GLU A 337 -15.63 -4.11 13.41
C GLU A 337 -14.94 -4.86 14.56
N LYS A 338 -13.60 -4.88 14.61
CA LYS A 338 -12.83 -5.50 15.71
C LYS A 338 -12.67 -4.58 16.92
N ARG A 339 -12.68 -3.28 16.69
CA ARG A 339 -12.54 -2.21 17.70
C ARG A 339 -13.65 -1.16 17.47
N PRO A 340 -14.90 -1.50 17.80
CA PRO A 340 -16.01 -0.56 17.67
C PRO A 340 -15.75 0.67 18.53
N ARG A 341 -16.12 1.83 18.00
CA ARG A 341 -16.04 3.08 18.76
C ARG A 341 -16.97 2.97 19.96
N VAL A 342 -16.42 3.25 21.14
CA VAL A 342 -17.23 3.36 22.35
C VAL A 342 -18.06 4.64 22.26
N SER A 343 -19.34 4.52 22.58
CA SER A 343 -20.27 5.65 22.63
C SER A 343 -21.00 5.65 23.96
N CYS A 344 -21.65 6.75 24.29
CA CYS A 344 -22.52 6.80 25.47
C CYS A 344 -23.92 6.22 25.24
N LYS A 345 -24.14 5.57 24.08
CA LYS A 345 -25.39 4.88 23.80
C LYS A 345 -25.57 3.74 24.80
N GLY A 346 -26.70 3.74 25.50
CA GLY A 346 -27.01 2.77 26.55
C GLY A 346 -26.48 3.13 27.92
N TYR A 347 -25.78 4.26 28.07
CA TYR A 347 -25.41 4.76 29.40
C TYR A 347 -26.66 5.15 30.17
N VAL A 348 -26.83 4.51 31.34
CA VAL A 348 -27.86 4.83 32.31
C VAL A 348 -27.14 5.22 33.60
N PRO A 349 -27.27 6.49 34.06
CA PRO A 349 -26.63 6.93 35.29
C PRO A 349 -27.25 6.21 36.49
N PRO A 350 -26.47 5.98 37.56
CA PRO A 350 -27.04 5.52 38.82
C PRO A 350 -27.79 6.67 39.49
N THR A 351 -28.90 6.37 40.16
CA THR A 351 -29.69 7.37 40.90
C THR A 351 -29.09 7.56 42.28
N PRO A 352 -28.63 8.77 42.63
CA PRO A 352 -28.10 9.00 43.96
C PRO A 352 -29.21 9.34 44.96
N ALA A 353 -29.11 8.83 46.17
CA ALA A 353 -29.91 9.25 47.33
C ALA A 353 -29.00 9.35 48.55
N GLY A 354 -29.36 10.14 49.55
CA GLY A 354 -28.42 10.43 50.63
C GLY A 354 -29.05 10.79 51.95
N ALA A 355 -28.23 10.64 52.99
CA ALA A 355 -28.57 11.04 54.35
C ALA A 355 -27.35 11.70 55.02
N PHE A 356 -27.58 12.85 55.65
CA PHE A 356 -26.54 13.74 56.17
C PHE A 356 -27.08 14.63 57.30
N GLY A 357 -26.19 15.26 58.06
CA GLY A 357 -26.57 16.12 59.19
C GLY A 357 -27.24 15.34 60.32
N ASP A 358 -28.23 15.95 60.98
CA ASP A 358 -28.91 15.42 62.16
C ASP A 358 -30.29 14.83 61.84
N PRO A 359 -30.33 13.56 61.45
CA PRO A 359 -30.42 13.11 60.09
C PRO A 359 -31.47 13.83 59.23
N HIS A 360 -31.01 14.38 58.10
CA HIS A 360 -31.84 14.71 56.94
C HIS A 360 -31.68 13.64 55.89
N ILE A 361 -32.78 13.25 55.27
CA ILE A 361 -32.86 12.17 54.30
C ILE A 361 -33.44 12.74 53.01
N THR A 362 -32.80 12.43 51.88
CA THR A 362 -33.32 12.68 50.54
C THR A 362 -33.49 11.36 49.82
N THR A 363 -34.74 11.01 49.51
CA THR A 363 -35.13 9.73 48.88
C THR A 363 -34.61 9.61 47.45
N LEU A 364 -34.77 8.42 46.87
CA LEU A 364 -34.43 8.14 45.47
C LEU A 364 -35.25 9.02 44.51
N ASP A 365 -36.52 9.29 44.83
CA ASP A 365 -37.40 10.17 44.05
C ASP A 365 -37.34 11.66 44.42
N GLY A 366 -36.52 12.01 45.42
CA GLY A 366 -36.14 13.39 45.72
C GLY A 366 -36.97 14.07 46.81
N LEU A 367 -37.77 13.32 47.57
CA LEU A 367 -38.40 13.82 48.79
C LEU A 367 -37.33 14.07 49.86
N THR A 368 -37.28 15.29 50.40
CA THR A 368 -36.37 15.65 51.50
C THR A 368 -37.14 15.85 52.80
N TYR A 369 -36.71 15.19 53.87
CA TYR A 369 -37.32 15.26 55.20
C TYR A 369 -36.31 15.03 56.32
N THR A 370 -36.69 15.34 57.56
CA THR A 370 -35.85 15.19 58.75
C THR A 370 -36.34 14.03 59.62
N PHE A 371 -35.43 13.17 60.07
CA PHE A 371 -35.74 12.04 60.93
C PHE A 371 -34.67 11.82 62.02
N ASN A 372 -34.93 12.35 63.22
CA ASN A 372 -34.04 12.22 64.38
C ASN A 372 -34.36 10.99 65.25
N GLY A 373 -34.27 9.79 64.68
CA GLY A 373 -34.38 8.55 65.44
C GLY A 373 -33.07 8.21 66.17
N LEU A 374 -33.14 7.65 67.37
CA LEU A 374 -31.98 7.14 68.12
C LEU A 374 -31.95 5.60 68.05
N GLY A 375 -30.96 5.04 67.34
CA GLY A 375 -30.80 3.59 67.20
C GLY A 375 -30.29 3.16 65.82
N ASP A 376 -30.57 1.90 65.48
CA ASP A 376 -30.25 1.32 64.18
C ASP A 376 -31.50 1.34 63.28
N PHE A 377 -31.37 1.82 62.05
CA PHE A 377 -32.48 1.97 61.10
C PHE A 377 -32.15 1.42 59.71
N VAL A 378 -33.15 0.86 59.05
CA VAL A 378 -33.05 0.41 57.66
C VAL A 378 -33.23 1.61 56.73
N LEU A 379 -32.15 2.02 56.06
CA LEU A 379 -32.21 3.08 55.05
C LEU A 379 -32.77 2.55 53.74
N LEU A 380 -32.35 1.36 53.32
CA LEU A 380 -32.71 0.84 52.00
C LEU A 380 -32.67 -0.69 51.99
N LEU A 381 -33.75 -1.25 51.47
CA LEU A 381 -33.86 -2.62 50.98
C LEU A 381 -34.07 -2.51 49.47
N ALA A 382 -33.21 -3.14 48.68
CA ALA A 382 -33.32 -3.19 47.23
C ALA A 382 -33.08 -4.62 46.75
N SER A 383 -33.87 -5.11 45.81
CA SER A 383 -33.69 -6.47 45.27
C SER A 383 -34.14 -6.57 43.83
N ASP A 384 -33.48 -7.42 43.06
CA ASP A 384 -33.93 -7.87 41.75
C ASP A 384 -33.94 -9.41 41.68
N ALA A 385 -34.06 -9.98 40.47
CA ALA A 385 -34.13 -11.43 40.29
C ALA A 385 -32.82 -12.18 40.68
N GLN A 386 -31.68 -11.51 40.76
CA GLN A 386 -30.36 -12.14 40.96
C GLN A 386 -29.60 -11.60 42.17
N THR A 387 -29.96 -10.42 42.66
CA THR A 387 -29.18 -9.67 43.65
C THR A 387 -30.08 -8.99 44.68
N SER A 388 -29.60 -8.88 45.92
CA SER A 388 -30.26 -8.11 46.97
C SER A 388 -29.26 -7.25 47.73
N PHE A 389 -29.70 -6.06 48.13
CA PHE A 389 -28.91 -5.06 48.81
C PHE A 389 -29.66 -4.51 50.02
N VAL A 390 -28.95 -4.41 51.14
CA VAL A 390 -29.45 -3.83 52.40
C VAL A 390 -28.48 -2.76 52.87
N LEU A 391 -28.99 -1.59 53.23
CA LEU A 391 -28.24 -0.50 53.87
C LEU A 391 -28.89 -0.14 55.20
N GLN A 392 -28.11 -0.18 56.27
CA GLN A 392 -28.50 0.21 57.61
C GLN A 392 -27.64 1.37 58.09
N ALA A 393 -28.22 2.20 58.95
CA ALA A 393 -27.54 3.32 59.58
C ALA A 393 -27.72 3.25 61.10
N ARG A 394 -26.66 3.60 61.82
CA ARG A 394 -26.65 3.76 63.27
C ARG A 394 -26.56 5.23 63.61
N THR A 395 -27.49 5.69 64.43
CA THR A 395 -27.50 7.04 64.97
C THR A 395 -27.18 7.02 66.46
N ALA A 396 -26.52 8.08 66.93
CA ALA A 396 -26.27 8.34 68.34
C ALA A 396 -26.71 9.75 68.72
N GLN A 397 -26.96 9.99 70.01
CA GLN A 397 -27.38 11.31 70.47
C GLN A 397 -26.25 12.35 70.32
N THR A 398 -26.60 13.54 69.85
CA THR A 398 -25.67 14.63 69.55
C THR A 398 -25.30 15.40 70.82
N GLY A 399 -24.30 14.93 71.55
CA GLY A 399 -23.87 15.56 72.80
C GLY A 399 -25.01 15.63 73.81
N MET A 400 -25.40 16.84 74.21
CA MET A 400 -26.53 17.10 75.12
C MET A 400 -27.83 17.49 74.38
N ALA A 401 -27.80 17.59 73.04
CA ALA A 401 -28.96 17.99 72.25
C ALA A 401 -30.01 16.87 72.21
N GLN A 402 -31.28 17.24 72.05
CA GLN A 402 -32.37 16.31 71.72
C GLN A 402 -32.42 16.10 70.19
N ALA A 403 -31.26 15.72 69.63
CA ALA A 403 -31.02 15.43 68.23
C ALA A 403 -30.03 14.26 68.12
N THR A 404 -29.91 13.69 66.93
CA THR A 404 -29.07 12.51 66.68
C THR A 404 -28.15 12.73 65.48
N ASN A 405 -27.04 12.01 65.42
CA ASN A 405 -26.07 12.05 64.33
C ASN A 405 -25.76 10.64 63.84
N PHE A 406 -25.44 10.48 62.56
CA PHE A 406 -24.93 9.21 62.03
C PHE A 406 -23.50 8.92 62.53
N VAL A 407 -23.31 7.74 63.12
CA VAL A 407 -22.03 7.28 63.67
C VAL A 407 -21.52 6.00 63.03
N ALA A 408 -22.40 5.22 62.37
CA ALA A 408 -21.98 4.09 61.55
C ALA A 408 -22.99 3.79 60.42
N PHE A 409 -22.51 3.14 59.36
CA PHE A 409 -23.31 2.58 58.29
C PHE A 409 -22.87 1.14 58.03
N ALA A 410 -23.82 0.26 57.67
CA ALA A 410 -23.52 -1.09 57.27
C ALA A 410 -24.30 -1.46 56.01
N ALA A 411 -23.61 -2.01 55.01
CA ALA A 411 -24.18 -2.40 53.73
C ALA A 411 -23.91 -3.87 53.46
N GLN A 412 -24.94 -4.62 53.05
CA GLN A 412 -24.81 -6.01 52.63
C GLN A 412 -25.30 -6.17 51.19
N TYR A 413 -24.46 -6.75 50.35
CA TYR A 413 -24.76 -7.09 48.96
C TYR A 413 -24.71 -8.61 48.79
N ILE A 414 -25.82 -9.20 48.36
CA ILE A 414 -25.97 -10.63 48.11
C ILE A 414 -26.10 -10.85 46.61
N SER A 415 -25.22 -11.68 46.08
CA SER A 415 -25.25 -12.17 44.70
C SER A 415 -24.90 -13.67 44.72
N ALA A 416 -23.96 -14.13 43.89
CA ALA A 416 -23.34 -15.43 44.07
C ALA A 416 -22.56 -15.54 45.40
N THR A 417 -22.07 -14.41 45.91
CA THR A 417 -21.44 -14.29 47.22
C THR A 417 -22.10 -13.18 48.04
N THR A 418 -22.01 -13.28 49.36
CA THR A 418 -22.45 -12.24 50.30
C THR A 418 -21.27 -11.40 50.73
N ILE A 419 -21.40 -10.08 50.58
CA ILE A 419 -20.38 -9.10 50.95
C ILE A 419 -21.02 -8.11 51.91
N THR A 420 -20.44 -7.95 53.10
CA THR A 420 -20.88 -6.97 54.09
C THR A 420 -19.77 -5.96 54.35
N VAL A 421 -20.07 -4.68 54.25
CA VAL A 421 -19.13 -3.57 54.54
C VAL A 421 -19.72 -2.71 55.64
N GLU A 422 -18.94 -2.47 56.69
CA GLU A 422 -19.30 -1.57 57.79
C GLU A 422 -18.34 -0.37 57.81
N TRP A 423 -18.90 0.82 57.98
CA TRP A 423 -18.17 2.07 58.18
C TRP A 423 -18.53 2.66 59.53
N THR A 424 -17.53 2.90 60.36
CA THR A 424 -17.73 3.39 61.73
C THR A 424 -16.88 4.63 61.98
N LEU A 425 -17.45 5.63 62.65
CA LEU A 425 -16.75 6.86 62.99
C LEU A 425 -15.72 6.58 64.10
N GLY A 426 -14.45 6.79 63.79
CA GLY A 426 -13.34 6.67 64.73
C GLY A 426 -13.27 7.85 65.70
N SER A 427 -12.55 7.65 66.81
CA SER A 427 -12.37 8.68 67.85
C SER A 427 -11.57 9.90 67.39
N GLN A 428 -10.82 9.79 66.29
CA GLN A 428 -10.07 10.89 65.68
C GLN A 428 -10.84 11.56 64.53
N GLY A 429 -12.09 11.16 64.29
CA GLY A 429 -12.92 11.64 63.17
C GLY A 429 -12.64 10.94 61.83
N ASP A 430 -11.78 9.91 61.84
CA ASP A 430 -11.49 9.02 60.71
C ASP A 430 -12.60 8.00 60.48
N ILE A 431 -12.67 7.41 59.28
CA ILE A 431 -13.65 6.38 58.93
C ILE A 431 -12.97 5.01 59.00
N GLN A 432 -13.39 4.18 59.95
CA GLN A 432 -12.95 2.80 60.09
C GLN A 432 -13.80 1.89 59.20
N VAL A 433 -13.17 0.98 58.46
CA VAL A 433 -13.85 0.11 57.48
C VAL A 433 -13.63 -1.36 57.81
N LEU A 434 -14.72 -2.10 57.97
CA LEU A 434 -14.70 -3.56 58.04
C LEU A 434 -15.30 -4.15 56.76
N LEU A 435 -14.65 -5.17 56.23
CA LEU A 435 -15.16 -6.00 55.15
C LEU A 435 -15.34 -7.43 55.70
N ASN A 436 -16.57 -7.93 55.72
CA ASN A 436 -16.92 -9.23 56.28
C ASN A 436 -16.35 -9.44 57.70
N ASN A 437 -16.49 -8.43 58.56
CA ASN A 437 -15.98 -8.37 59.95
C ASN A 437 -14.44 -8.34 60.08
N GLU A 438 -13.70 -8.14 58.99
CA GLU A 438 -12.25 -7.96 59.02
C GLU A 438 -11.85 -6.52 58.68
N THR A 439 -10.82 -6.00 59.37
CA THR A 439 -10.35 -4.62 59.14
C THR A 439 -9.66 -4.48 57.78
N VAL A 440 -10.06 -3.48 57.00
CA VAL A 440 -9.49 -3.19 55.69
C VAL A 440 -8.21 -2.37 55.83
N GLN A 441 -7.14 -2.80 55.16
CA GLN A 441 -5.88 -2.05 55.04
C GLN A 441 -5.72 -1.55 53.60
N PHE A 442 -5.94 -0.25 53.39
CA PHE A 442 -5.84 0.34 52.05
C PHE A 442 -4.39 0.40 51.56
N SER A 443 -4.23 0.28 50.24
CA SER A 443 -2.94 0.45 49.56
C SER A 443 -3.04 1.55 48.51
N TYR A 444 -2.07 2.45 48.46
CA TYR A 444 -2.07 3.56 47.49
C TYR A 444 -1.81 3.06 46.07
N SER A 445 -2.70 3.43 45.13
CA SER A 445 -2.55 3.16 43.70
C SER A 445 -2.06 4.39 42.95
N GLN A 446 -0.92 4.27 42.28
CA GLN A 446 -0.36 5.37 41.47
C GLN A 446 -1.25 5.67 40.25
N ASP A 447 -1.79 4.64 39.62
CA ASP A 447 -2.67 4.74 38.45
C ASP A 447 -3.94 5.52 38.78
N MET A 448 -4.60 5.18 39.90
CA MET A 448 -5.86 5.81 40.29
C MET A 448 -5.64 7.09 41.10
N GLY A 449 -4.44 7.28 41.67
CA GLY A 449 -4.11 8.40 42.55
C GLY A 449 -4.94 8.43 43.83
N ALA A 450 -5.30 7.26 44.37
CA ALA A 450 -6.12 7.08 45.56
C ALA A 450 -5.75 5.79 46.31
N GLU A 451 -6.13 5.71 47.59
CA GLU A 451 -5.99 4.51 48.42
C GLU A 451 -7.09 3.50 48.09
N MET A 452 -6.75 2.25 47.79
CA MET A 452 -7.69 1.25 47.35
C MET A 452 -7.51 -0.09 48.05
N TYR A 453 -8.60 -0.85 48.12
CA TYR A 453 -8.61 -2.24 48.51
C TYR A 453 -9.52 -3.02 47.56
N TYR A 454 -8.99 -4.08 46.97
CA TYR A 454 -9.69 -4.91 46.00
C TYR A 454 -10.03 -6.27 46.61
N SER A 455 -11.32 -6.63 46.55
CA SER A 455 -11.81 -7.96 46.89
C SER A 455 -12.78 -8.44 45.81
N PRO A 456 -12.87 -9.74 45.50
CA PRO A 456 -13.84 -10.24 44.54
C PRO A 456 -15.26 -9.75 44.86
N GLY A 457 -15.88 -9.03 43.92
CA GLY A 457 -17.23 -8.49 44.07
C GLY A 457 -17.33 -7.11 44.75
N VAL A 458 -16.25 -6.55 45.31
CA VAL A 458 -16.27 -5.19 45.88
C VAL A 458 -14.93 -4.45 45.72
N LEU A 459 -15.00 -3.21 45.24
CA LEU A 459 -13.88 -2.28 45.21
C LEU A 459 -14.10 -1.21 46.28
N LEU A 460 -13.19 -1.11 47.24
CA LEU A 460 -13.17 -0.06 48.25
C LEU A 460 -12.13 0.99 47.87
N VAL A 461 -12.50 2.26 47.93
CA VAL A 461 -11.58 3.37 47.67
C VAL A 461 -11.72 4.46 48.69
N ASN A 462 -10.59 4.86 49.27
CA ASN A 462 -10.44 5.96 50.19
C ASN A 462 -9.85 7.18 49.46
N ALA A 463 -10.63 8.24 49.36
CA ALA A 463 -10.24 9.52 48.74
C ALA A 463 -10.82 10.70 49.56
N SER A 464 -11.63 11.57 48.95
CA SER A 464 -12.43 12.56 49.70
C SER A 464 -13.60 11.93 50.49
N SER A 465 -13.97 10.71 50.11
CA SER A 465 -14.92 9.83 50.80
C SER A 465 -14.42 8.39 50.69
N VAL A 466 -14.91 7.52 51.59
CA VAL A 466 -14.71 6.07 51.48
C VAL A 466 -15.86 5.49 50.67
N THR A 467 -15.57 5.04 49.46
CA THR A 467 -16.58 4.49 48.54
C THR A 467 -16.42 2.99 48.36
N ALA A 468 -17.49 2.21 48.59
CA ALA A 468 -17.61 0.82 48.16
C ALA A 468 -18.38 0.72 46.85
N VAL A 469 -17.83 0.03 45.86
CA VAL A 469 -18.49 -0.30 44.58
C VAL A 469 -18.70 -1.80 44.51
N PHE A 470 -19.95 -2.25 44.61
CA PHE A 470 -20.36 -3.65 44.60
C PHE A 470 -20.63 -4.12 43.17
N SER A 471 -19.93 -5.17 42.74
CA SER A 471 -20.01 -5.79 41.41
C SER A 471 -19.97 -4.81 40.23
N GLY A 472 -19.30 -3.65 40.40
CA GLY A 472 -19.22 -2.59 39.41
C GLY A 472 -20.51 -1.76 39.20
N ALA A 473 -21.62 -2.07 39.87
CA ALA A 473 -22.92 -1.49 39.54
C ALA A 473 -23.48 -0.54 40.62
N LEU A 474 -23.46 -0.97 41.88
CA LEU A 474 -24.00 -0.21 43.02
C LEU A 474 -22.86 0.40 43.81
N ALA A 475 -23.01 1.65 44.27
CA ALA A 475 -21.99 2.30 45.07
C ALA A 475 -22.54 3.00 46.31
N ILE A 476 -21.78 2.91 47.41
CA ILE A 476 -22.02 3.62 48.68
C ILE A 476 -20.80 4.47 48.97
N SER A 477 -20.98 5.78 49.09
CA SER A 477 -19.93 6.74 49.44
C SER A 477 -20.20 7.32 50.83
N ILE A 478 -19.27 7.12 51.75
CA ILE A 478 -19.32 7.64 53.12
C ILE A 478 -18.30 8.77 53.28
N SER A 479 -18.77 9.93 53.73
CA SER A 479 -17.92 11.06 54.09
C SER A 479 -18.10 11.42 55.56
N THR A 480 -17.12 12.15 56.11
CA THR A 480 -17.16 12.68 57.47
C THR A 480 -17.11 14.20 57.40
N THR A 481 -18.01 14.89 58.09
CA THR A 481 -18.02 16.35 58.18
C THR A 481 -18.49 16.76 59.56
N SER A 482 -17.72 17.64 60.22
CA SER A 482 -18.00 18.08 61.60
C SER A 482 -18.18 16.93 62.62
N GLY A 483 -17.49 15.80 62.42
CA GLY A 483 -17.59 14.64 63.31
C GLY A 483 -18.89 13.83 63.15
N ILE A 484 -19.55 13.92 61.99
CA ILE A 484 -20.77 13.17 61.66
C ILE A 484 -20.54 12.45 60.33
N LEU A 485 -20.98 11.20 60.23
CA LEU A 485 -20.95 10.49 58.95
C LEU A 485 -22.10 10.93 58.05
N SER A 486 -21.86 10.95 56.75
CA SER A 486 -22.87 11.17 55.73
C SER A 486 -22.77 10.07 54.69
N VAL A 487 -23.91 9.66 54.12
CA VAL A 487 -23.98 8.62 53.10
C VAL A 487 -24.60 9.15 51.82
N VAL A 488 -23.98 8.79 50.69
CA VAL A 488 -24.60 8.87 49.38
C VAL A 488 -24.60 7.47 48.78
N CYS A 489 -25.78 6.90 48.59
CA CYS A 489 -25.97 5.68 47.81
C CYS A 489 -26.17 6.06 46.34
N SER A 490 -25.73 5.22 45.42
CA SER A 490 -25.90 5.38 43.96
C SER A 490 -26.39 4.06 43.39
N LEU A 491 -27.68 4.00 43.07
CA LEU A 491 -28.38 2.77 42.70
C LEU A 491 -28.50 2.61 41.18
N PRO A 492 -28.19 1.42 40.63
CA PRO A 492 -28.46 1.12 39.22
C PRO A 492 -29.96 0.92 38.96
N ASN A 493 -30.39 1.25 37.73
CA ASN A 493 -31.78 1.17 37.27
C ASN A 493 -32.44 -0.21 37.37
N GLN A 494 -31.67 -1.28 37.60
CA GLN A 494 -32.21 -2.63 37.82
C GLN A 494 -33.08 -2.74 39.09
N TYR A 495 -32.91 -1.84 40.07
CA TYR A 495 -33.70 -1.82 41.31
C TYR A 495 -34.93 -0.91 41.25
N LEU A 496 -35.21 -0.28 40.10
CA LEU A 496 -36.42 0.54 39.93
C LEU A 496 -37.67 -0.29 40.23
N ASN A 497 -38.63 0.30 40.95
CA ASN A 497 -39.84 -0.31 41.49
C ASN A 497 -39.62 -1.41 42.55
N SER A 498 -38.39 -1.62 43.02
CA SER A 498 -38.04 -2.72 43.94
C SER A 498 -37.25 -2.25 45.17
N THR A 499 -37.54 -1.03 45.64
CA THR A 499 -36.94 -0.48 46.87
C THR A 499 -37.97 -0.24 47.98
N LYS A 500 -37.51 -0.34 49.23
CA LYS A 500 -38.24 0.08 50.44
C LYS A 500 -37.23 0.61 51.48
N GLY A 501 -37.70 1.36 52.48
CA GLY A 501 -36.87 1.89 53.56
C GLY A 501 -37.02 3.39 53.71
N LEU A 502 -36.18 4.01 54.54
CA LEU A 502 -36.17 5.46 54.72
C LEU A 502 -35.75 6.22 53.44
N LEU A 503 -35.06 5.58 52.49
CA LEU A 503 -34.76 6.17 51.18
C LEU A 503 -35.90 6.05 50.16
N GLY A 504 -37.06 5.55 50.57
CA GLY A 504 -38.30 5.59 49.79
C GLY A 504 -38.50 4.44 48.81
N VAL A 505 -39.62 4.52 48.10
CA VAL A 505 -40.00 3.59 47.03
C VAL A 505 -39.56 4.25 45.74
N TRP A 506 -38.67 3.61 44.99
CA TRP A 506 -38.10 4.23 43.81
C TRP A 506 -38.92 3.88 42.58
N ASP A 507 -39.86 4.75 42.22
CA ASP A 507 -40.75 4.57 41.07
C ASP A 507 -41.01 5.88 40.28
N HIS A 508 -40.28 6.95 40.62
CA HIS A 508 -40.43 8.31 40.09
C HIS A 508 -41.62 9.08 40.65
N ASP A 509 -42.24 8.63 41.74
CA ASP A 509 -43.29 9.34 42.47
C ASP A 509 -42.95 9.55 43.97
N SER A 510 -42.50 10.75 44.31
CA SER A 510 -42.23 11.12 45.70
C SER A 510 -43.44 11.03 46.66
N ALA A 511 -44.68 10.90 46.15
CA ALA A 511 -45.89 10.94 46.98
C ALA A 511 -46.09 9.70 47.85
N ASP A 512 -45.49 8.56 47.49
CA ASP A 512 -45.63 7.28 48.20
C ASP A 512 -44.38 6.88 49.01
N ASP A 513 -43.33 7.72 48.97
CA ASP A 513 -42.02 7.50 49.59
C ASP A 513 -42.09 7.23 51.10
N PHE A 514 -43.12 7.72 51.79
CA PHE A 514 -43.39 7.43 53.20
C PHE A 514 -44.16 6.12 53.40
N ARG A 515 -43.69 5.04 52.75
CA ARG A 515 -44.23 3.69 52.90
C ARG A 515 -43.53 2.94 54.05
N MET A 516 -44.32 2.43 54.99
CA MET A 516 -43.87 1.63 56.13
C MET A 516 -43.58 0.17 55.73
N PRO A 517 -42.89 -0.63 56.58
CA PRO A 517 -42.63 -2.04 56.30
C PRO A 517 -43.88 -2.91 56.08
N ASN A 518 -45.03 -2.50 56.62
CA ASN A 518 -46.33 -3.17 56.47
C ASN A 518 -47.09 -2.74 55.20
N ASP A 519 -46.43 -2.03 54.28
CA ASP A 519 -46.98 -1.49 53.03
C ASP A 519 -48.07 -0.41 53.17
N THR A 520 -48.27 0.15 54.37
CA THR A 520 -49.09 1.36 54.56
C THR A 520 -48.25 2.63 54.41
N SER A 521 -48.85 3.73 53.94
CA SER A 521 -48.13 5.01 53.74
C SER A 521 -48.83 6.18 54.45
N ILE A 522 -48.05 7.20 54.80
CA ILE A 522 -48.57 8.51 55.24
C ILE A 522 -48.37 9.56 54.13
N PRO A 523 -49.19 10.62 54.08
CA PRO A 523 -49.01 11.71 53.11
C PRO A 523 -47.67 12.46 53.28
N VAL A 524 -47.08 12.95 52.19
CA VAL A 524 -45.82 13.74 52.24
C VAL A 524 -45.93 15.08 52.97
N ASN A 525 -47.14 15.58 53.19
CA ASN A 525 -47.42 16.82 53.93
C ASN A 525 -47.79 16.58 55.41
N SER A 526 -47.51 15.39 55.93
CA SER A 526 -47.71 15.01 57.35
C SER A 526 -46.88 15.88 58.30
N SER A 527 -47.25 15.90 59.58
CA SER A 527 -46.52 16.66 60.61
C SER A 527 -45.14 16.05 60.89
N GLU A 528 -44.25 16.82 61.52
CA GLU A 528 -42.90 16.33 61.89
C GLU A 528 -42.98 15.12 62.85
N GLU A 529 -43.99 15.09 63.73
CA GLU A 529 -44.28 13.99 64.66
C GLU A 529 -44.75 12.72 63.94
N GLU A 530 -45.60 12.88 62.91
CA GLU A 530 -46.09 11.77 62.09
C GLU A 530 -44.95 11.17 61.25
N ILE A 531 -44.10 12.02 60.67
CA ILE A 531 -42.90 11.62 59.92
C ILE A 531 -41.90 10.91 60.84
N TYR A 532 -41.71 11.40 62.08
CA TYR A 532 -40.89 10.72 63.08
C TYR A 532 -41.44 9.34 63.43
N SER A 533 -42.76 9.24 63.65
CA SER A 533 -43.42 7.96 63.93
C SER A 533 -43.29 6.98 62.77
N TYR A 534 -43.40 7.47 61.53
CA TYR A 534 -43.09 6.71 60.31
C TYR A 534 -41.65 6.18 60.34
N GLY A 535 -40.66 7.05 60.60
CA GLY A 535 -39.27 6.63 60.58
C GLY A 535 -38.92 5.60 61.66
N MET A 536 -39.58 5.66 62.82
CA MET A 536 -39.42 4.67 63.89
C MET A 536 -39.89 3.26 63.49
N THR A 537 -40.79 3.13 62.49
CA THR A 537 -41.21 1.81 61.97
C THR A 537 -40.08 1.07 61.24
N TRP A 538 -39.04 1.78 60.82
CA TRP A 538 -37.86 1.23 60.14
C TRP A 538 -36.71 0.87 61.08
N SER A 539 -36.95 0.80 62.40
CA SER A 539 -35.96 0.34 63.37
C SER A 539 -35.51 -1.10 63.10
N VAL A 540 -34.20 -1.34 63.23
CA VAL A 540 -33.60 -2.66 63.01
C VAL A 540 -33.86 -3.53 64.24
N GLY A 541 -34.50 -4.67 64.02
CA GLY A 541 -34.72 -5.72 65.02
C GLY A 541 -33.58 -6.74 65.05
N GLU A 542 -33.90 -8.04 64.95
CA GLU A 542 -32.92 -9.14 65.05
C GLU A 542 -31.94 -9.25 63.86
N HIS A 543 -32.15 -8.52 62.77
CA HIS A 543 -31.38 -8.61 61.53
C HIS A 543 -30.37 -7.46 61.35
N SER A 544 -29.59 -7.17 62.39
CA SER A 544 -28.54 -6.14 62.34
C SER A 544 -27.34 -6.58 61.50
N LEU A 545 -26.83 -5.68 60.66
CA LEU A 545 -25.61 -5.88 59.87
C LEU A 545 -24.34 -5.44 60.62
N PHE A 546 -24.47 -4.74 61.74
CA PHE A 546 -23.34 -4.25 62.51
C PHE A 546 -22.67 -5.38 63.28
N ASN A 547 -21.33 -5.41 63.28
CA ASN A 547 -20.53 -6.40 64.02
C ASN A 547 -20.81 -6.36 65.53
N GLN A 548 -21.21 -5.20 66.06
CA GLN A 548 -21.72 -5.02 67.42
C GLN A 548 -23.16 -4.47 67.39
N PRO A 549 -24.18 -5.34 67.44
CA PRO A 549 -25.59 -4.92 67.51
C PRO A 549 -25.91 -4.17 68.80
N LEU A 550 -26.92 -3.30 68.78
CA LEU A 550 -27.47 -2.71 70.01
C LEU A 550 -28.33 -3.73 70.76
N ASP A 551 -28.24 -3.76 72.10
CA ASP A 551 -28.95 -4.74 72.94
C ASP A 551 -30.49 -4.61 72.86
N SER A 552 -31.04 -3.44 72.52
CA SER A 552 -32.47 -3.18 72.27
C SER A 552 -32.72 -1.85 71.56
N PRO A 553 -33.82 -1.70 70.79
CA PRO A 553 -34.23 -0.41 70.20
C PRO A 553 -34.55 0.63 71.27
N VAL A 554 -34.06 1.86 71.11
CA VAL A 554 -34.32 2.97 72.06
C VAL A 554 -35.66 3.63 71.70
N MET A 555 -36.72 3.30 72.45
CA MET A 555 -38.09 3.77 72.16
C MET A 555 -38.50 5.03 72.95
N ASN A 556 -37.64 5.50 73.86
CA ASN A 556 -37.89 6.55 74.84
C ASN A 556 -37.17 7.87 74.54
N PHE A 557 -36.66 8.02 73.31
CA PHE A 557 -36.12 9.27 72.80
C PHE A 557 -37.21 10.01 72.01
N THR A 558 -37.26 11.34 72.09
CA THR A 558 -38.13 12.17 71.24
C THR A 558 -37.38 13.45 70.90
N PRO A 559 -37.14 13.73 69.61
CA PRO A 559 -36.35 14.89 69.22
C PRO A 559 -37.13 16.20 69.38
N THR A 560 -36.40 17.32 69.41
CA THR A 560 -37.03 18.64 69.34
C THR A 560 -37.31 19.02 67.88
N PHE A 561 -38.58 19.00 67.47
CA PHE A 561 -39.01 19.34 66.12
C PHE A 561 -38.78 20.81 65.73
N LEU A 562 -38.64 21.11 64.43
CA LEU A 562 -38.33 22.46 63.93
C LEU A 562 -39.42 23.46 64.32
N SER A 563 -40.67 23.03 64.23
CA SER A 563 -41.85 23.81 64.63
C SER A 563 -41.75 24.26 66.08
N ARG A 564 -41.27 23.41 66.98
CA ARG A 564 -41.04 23.72 68.39
C ARG A 564 -39.83 24.64 68.59
N LEU A 565 -38.70 24.36 67.94
CA LEU A 565 -37.50 25.23 67.98
C LEU A 565 -37.83 26.66 67.54
N ARG A 566 -38.68 26.80 66.53
CA ARG A 566 -39.19 28.08 66.06
C ARG A 566 -40.06 28.81 67.09
N GLN A 567 -40.99 28.08 67.73
CA GLN A 567 -41.87 28.65 68.76
C GLN A 567 -41.10 29.07 70.02
N GLU A 568 -40.08 28.30 70.40
CA GLU A 568 -39.27 28.58 71.60
C GLU A 568 -38.42 29.85 71.44
N ASN A 569 -37.89 30.12 70.24
CA ASN A 569 -37.11 31.33 69.99
C ASN A 569 -37.17 31.81 68.52
N GLU A 570 -38.26 32.52 68.17
CA GLU A 570 -38.47 33.05 66.81
C GLU A 570 -37.33 34.00 66.37
N SER A 571 -36.73 34.76 67.29
CA SER A 571 -35.62 35.67 66.95
C SER A 571 -34.36 34.93 66.48
N GLN A 572 -34.04 33.82 67.13
CA GLN A 572 -32.92 32.96 66.77
C GLN A 572 -33.23 32.17 65.50
N TYR A 573 -34.48 31.74 65.32
CA TYR A 573 -34.93 31.13 64.06
C TYR A 573 -34.75 32.07 62.87
N GLN A 574 -35.17 33.34 62.98
CA GLN A 574 -35.00 34.32 61.90
C GLN A 574 -33.51 34.61 61.62
N LEU A 575 -32.66 34.63 62.66
CA LEU A 575 -31.22 34.76 62.48
C LEU A 575 -30.62 33.54 61.77
N ALA A 576 -31.02 32.33 62.14
CA ALA A 576 -30.59 31.10 61.48
C ALA A 576 -31.08 31.07 60.02
N ALA A 577 -32.35 31.42 59.76
CA ALA A 577 -32.92 31.48 58.42
C ALA A 577 -32.19 32.46 57.50
N LEU A 578 -31.75 33.61 58.03
CA LEU A 578 -30.93 34.56 57.29
C LEU A 578 -29.56 33.96 56.93
N LYS A 579 -28.88 33.32 57.89
CA LYS A 579 -27.54 32.74 57.68
C LYS A 579 -27.55 31.47 56.82
N CYS A 580 -28.60 30.68 56.91
CA CYS A 580 -28.83 29.45 56.14
C CYS A 580 -29.50 29.70 54.77
N HIS A 581 -29.72 30.97 54.39
CA HIS A 581 -30.39 31.34 53.15
C HIS A 581 -31.77 30.66 52.96
N GLY A 582 -32.50 30.47 54.06
CA GLY A 582 -33.81 29.81 54.07
C GLY A 582 -33.79 28.28 53.97
N SER A 583 -32.61 27.63 53.94
CA SER A 583 -32.49 26.17 53.92
C SER A 583 -33.01 25.54 55.22
N LYS A 584 -34.09 24.76 55.15
CA LYS A 584 -34.69 24.12 56.33
C LYS A 584 -33.73 23.17 57.05
N VAL A 585 -32.94 22.41 56.29
CA VAL A 585 -31.95 21.48 56.87
C VAL A 585 -30.90 22.25 57.67
N CYS A 586 -30.31 23.32 57.11
CA CYS A 586 -29.33 24.14 57.85
C CYS A 586 -29.94 24.83 59.07
N ILE A 587 -31.16 25.35 58.96
CA ILE A 587 -31.83 26.02 60.09
C ILE A 587 -32.04 25.01 61.22
N TYR A 588 -32.47 23.80 60.91
CA TYR A 588 -32.68 22.76 61.90
C TYR A 588 -31.40 22.42 62.65
N ASP A 589 -30.33 21.97 61.96
CA ASP A 589 -29.06 21.61 62.61
C ASP A 589 -28.50 22.76 63.46
N SER A 590 -28.59 23.99 62.94
CA SER A 590 -28.06 25.18 63.64
C SER A 590 -28.78 25.43 64.96
N LEU A 591 -30.08 25.17 65.03
CA LEU A 591 -30.91 25.39 66.21
C LEU A 591 -30.92 24.19 67.15
N SER A 592 -30.97 22.97 66.61
CA SER A 592 -31.01 21.72 67.37
C SER A 592 -29.69 21.47 68.11
N THR A 593 -28.56 21.74 67.46
CA THR A 593 -27.21 21.49 68.01
C THR A 593 -26.56 22.74 68.60
N GLY A 594 -27.01 23.92 68.21
CA GLY A 594 -26.36 25.20 68.53
C GLY A 594 -25.10 25.49 67.70
N ASP A 595 -24.82 24.68 66.67
CA ASP A 595 -23.66 24.83 65.79
C ASP A 595 -24.05 25.25 64.37
N LEU A 596 -23.82 26.52 64.05
CA LEU A 596 -24.06 27.06 62.71
C LEU A 596 -23.13 26.45 61.64
N ALA A 597 -21.89 26.09 62.00
CA ALA A 597 -20.95 25.51 61.04
C ALA A 597 -21.43 24.13 60.59
N LEU A 598 -22.03 23.36 61.50
CA LEU A 598 -22.70 22.11 61.16
C LEU A 598 -23.86 22.33 60.19
N GLY A 599 -24.79 23.25 60.48
CA GLY A 599 -25.91 23.51 59.59
C GLY A 599 -25.51 23.97 58.19
N LEU A 600 -24.49 24.84 58.08
CA LEU A 600 -23.95 25.25 56.79
C LEU A 600 -23.30 24.08 56.03
N ALA A 601 -22.62 23.16 56.73
CA ALA A 601 -22.06 21.96 56.12
C ALA A 601 -23.16 21.01 55.60
N THR A 602 -24.23 20.80 56.36
CA THR A 602 -25.41 20.02 55.96
C THR A 602 -26.08 20.61 54.72
N GLN A 603 -26.21 21.94 54.63
CA GLN A 603 -26.69 22.61 53.43
C GLN A 603 -25.79 22.38 52.21
N SER A 604 -24.46 22.41 52.40
CA SER A 604 -23.52 22.12 51.31
C SER A 604 -23.69 20.69 50.79
N LEU A 605 -23.78 19.70 51.68
CA LEU A 605 -23.99 18.30 51.29
C LEU A 605 -25.32 18.08 50.55
N ALA A 606 -26.39 18.74 51.00
CA ALA A 606 -27.68 18.70 50.30
C ALA A 606 -27.61 19.33 48.90
N ALA A 607 -26.90 20.45 48.77
CA ALA A 607 -26.68 21.11 47.47
C ALA A 607 -25.82 20.24 46.54
N ASP A 608 -24.75 19.63 47.05
CA ASP A 608 -23.86 18.74 46.29
C ASP A 608 -24.61 17.50 45.77
N LEU A 609 -25.50 16.92 46.58
CA LEU A 609 -26.35 15.80 46.13
C LEU A 609 -27.30 16.23 45.01
N GLN A 610 -27.90 17.41 45.10
CA GLN A 610 -28.81 17.93 44.08
C GLN A 610 -28.07 18.28 42.78
N GLU A 611 -26.88 18.86 42.88
CA GLU A 611 -25.99 19.09 41.74
C GLU A 611 -25.61 17.76 41.09
N LYS A 612 -25.22 16.76 41.89
CA LYS A 612 -24.92 15.41 41.40
C LYS A 612 -26.10 14.79 40.64
N LYS A 613 -27.32 14.86 41.16
CA LYS A 613 -28.55 14.42 40.45
C LYS A 613 -28.71 15.15 39.11
N THR A 614 -28.47 16.46 39.09
CA THR A 614 -28.64 17.29 37.89
C THR A 614 -27.61 16.95 36.81
N VAL A 615 -26.33 16.84 37.18
CA VAL A 615 -25.23 16.53 36.26
C VAL A 615 -25.35 15.11 35.70
N LEU A 616 -25.65 14.12 36.55
CA LEU A 616 -25.81 12.74 36.11
C LEU A 616 -26.93 12.58 35.08
N ASN A 617 -28.01 13.35 35.21
CA ASN A 617 -29.16 13.34 34.29
C ASN A 617 -29.04 14.31 33.10
N ALA A 618 -27.91 15.01 32.96
CA ALA A 618 -27.67 15.91 31.83
C ALA A 618 -27.12 15.15 30.62
N PHE A 619 -27.91 15.02 29.56
CA PHE A 619 -27.51 14.36 28.32
C PHE A 619 -27.34 15.37 27.17
N PRO A 620 -26.38 15.15 26.25
CA PRO A 620 -26.29 15.92 25.01
C PRO A 620 -27.47 15.57 24.07
N PRO A 621 -27.76 16.41 23.07
CA PRO A 621 -28.72 16.08 22.03
C PRO A 621 -28.34 14.81 21.27
N ILE A 622 -29.32 14.15 20.64
CA ILE A 622 -29.11 13.01 19.74
C ILE A 622 -29.21 13.49 18.30
N ILE A 623 -28.17 13.29 17.50
CA ILE A 623 -28.18 13.58 16.06
C ILE A 623 -28.69 12.36 15.30
N THR A 624 -29.66 12.57 14.42
CA THR A 624 -30.23 11.53 13.55
C THR A 624 -30.10 11.94 12.07
N GLY A 625 -29.58 11.03 11.25
CA GLY A 625 -29.37 11.20 9.81
C GLY A 625 -28.29 10.25 9.28
N ASP A 626 -28.21 10.11 7.95
CA ASP A 626 -27.17 9.32 7.29
C ASP A 626 -25.83 10.07 7.37
N ALA A 627 -24.81 9.43 7.93
CA ALA A 627 -23.49 10.01 8.06
C ALA A 627 -22.71 10.05 6.73
N SER A 628 -23.21 9.40 5.69
CA SER A 628 -22.53 9.28 4.39
C SER A 628 -23.17 10.19 3.35
N LEU A 629 -22.35 10.99 2.67
CA LEU A 629 -22.76 11.83 1.56
C LEU A 629 -21.99 11.43 0.31
N THR A 630 -22.70 11.24 -0.78
CA THR A 630 -22.11 10.88 -2.07
C THR A 630 -22.55 11.88 -3.12
N ALA A 631 -21.60 12.37 -3.92
CA ALA A 631 -21.86 13.36 -4.97
C ALA A 631 -21.02 13.09 -6.22
N PHE A 632 -21.58 13.35 -7.39
CA PHE A 632 -20.79 13.52 -8.61
C PHE A 632 -20.15 14.91 -8.63
N ARG A 633 -19.00 15.08 -9.32
CA ARG A 633 -18.33 16.38 -9.43
C ARG A 633 -19.31 17.50 -9.82
N THR A 634 -19.23 18.64 -9.13
CA THR A 634 -20.12 19.81 -9.33
C THR A 634 -21.61 19.58 -9.06
N GLU A 635 -22.01 18.38 -8.63
CA GLU A 635 -23.39 18.09 -8.21
C GLU A 635 -23.62 18.61 -6.80
N ARG A 636 -24.67 19.41 -6.62
CA ARG A 636 -25.08 19.91 -5.32
C ARG A 636 -25.98 18.89 -4.61
N VAL A 637 -25.52 18.37 -3.48
CA VAL A 637 -26.24 17.41 -2.64
C VAL A 637 -26.76 18.11 -1.39
N MET A 638 -28.02 17.88 -1.05
CA MET A 638 -28.65 18.38 0.17
C MET A 638 -29.09 17.21 1.06
N ARG A 639 -28.85 17.31 2.36
CA ARG A 639 -29.29 16.36 3.38
C ARG A 639 -29.84 17.09 4.59
N GLN A 640 -30.91 16.55 5.15
CA GLN A 640 -31.55 17.07 6.34
C GLN A 640 -31.24 16.16 7.53
N TYR A 641 -30.68 16.75 8.58
CA TYR A 641 -30.43 16.10 9.86
C TYR A 641 -31.41 16.60 10.91
N ARG A 642 -31.68 15.78 11.92
CA ARG A 642 -32.53 16.14 13.05
C ARG A 642 -31.75 15.96 14.34
N ALA A 643 -31.68 17.02 15.15
CA ALA A 643 -31.20 16.98 16.52
C ALA A 643 -32.40 16.82 17.46
N VAL A 644 -32.34 15.85 18.37
CA VAL A 644 -33.38 15.58 19.37
C VAL A 644 -32.84 15.92 20.75
N GLY A 645 -33.52 16.82 21.45
CA GLY A 645 -33.12 17.28 22.78
C GLY A 645 -33.72 18.65 23.08
N VAL A 646 -33.76 19.02 24.36
CA VAL A 646 -34.29 20.32 24.78
C VAL A 646 -33.39 21.44 24.23
N GLY A 647 -33.99 22.36 23.47
CA GLY A 647 -33.27 23.48 22.83
C GLY A 647 -32.21 23.05 21.81
N ALA A 648 -32.26 21.82 21.30
CA ALA A 648 -31.25 21.29 20.40
C ALA A 648 -31.19 22.06 19.07
N ARG A 649 -30.00 22.53 18.71
CA ARG A 649 -29.73 23.24 17.45
C ARG A 649 -28.36 22.86 16.89
N PHE A 650 -28.20 22.93 15.58
CA PHE A 650 -26.90 22.64 14.96
C PHE A 650 -25.99 23.87 14.97
N VAL A 651 -24.68 23.66 15.10
CA VAL A 651 -23.69 24.72 14.95
C VAL A 651 -23.53 25.04 13.45
N PRO A 652 -23.82 26.26 12.98
CA PRO A 652 -23.73 26.59 11.57
C PRO A 652 -22.29 26.55 11.07
N HIS A 653 -22.11 26.09 9.84
CA HIS A 653 -20.81 26.09 9.14
C HIS A 653 -21.01 26.63 7.73
N LEU A 654 -20.14 27.53 7.28
CA LEU A 654 -20.21 28.16 5.96
C LEU A 654 -18.84 28.08 5.29
N SER A 655 -18.81 27.48 4.11
CA SER A 655 -17.62 27.41 3.26
C SER A 655 -18.01 27.47 1.78
N SER A 656 -17.02 27.52 0.88
CA SER A 656 -17.29 27.59 -0.57
C SER A 656 -17.92 26.31 -1.15
N GLU A 657 -17.77 25.16 -0.48
CA GLU A 657 -18.26 23.86 -0.96
C GLU A 657 -19.27 23.21 -0.01
N LEU A 658 -19.28 23.58 1.27
CA LEU A 658 -20.11 22.94 2.30
C LEU A 658 -20.75 23.98 3.21
N ASN A 659 -22.08 23.92 3.34
CA ASN A 659 -22.86 24.77 4.22
C ASN A 659 -23.76 23.91 5.15
N ILE A 660 -23.80 24.24 6.43
CA ILE A 660 -24.64 23.64 7.46
C ILE A 660 -25.46 24.75 8.10
N SER A 661 -26.79 24.64 8.04
CA SER A 661 -27.70 25.57 8.72
C SER A 661 -27.96 25.17 10.18
N GLU A 662 -28.44 26.12 10.98
CA GLU A 662 -28.89 25.86 12.36
C GLU A 662 -30.07 24.87 12.42
N SER A 663 -30.89 24.83 11.37
CA SER A 663 -32.01 23.89 11.21
C SER A 663 -31.57 22.46 10.83
N GLY A 664 -30.27 22.21 10.62
CA GLY A 664 -29.74 20.89 10.26
C GLY A 664 -29.75 20.58 8.77
N THR A 665 -29.91 21.59 7.90
CA THR A 665 -29.79 21.41 6.45
C THR A 665 -28.32 21.51 6.06
N LEU A 666 -27.75 20.41 5.61
CA LEU A 666 -26.40 20.33 5.06
C LEU A 666 -26.47 20.34 3.54
N THR A 667 -25.73 21.26 2.93
CA THR A 667 -25.53 21.34 1.47
C THR A 667 -24.06 21.15 1.15
N TRP A 668 -23.74 20.22 0.26
CA TRP A 668 -22.40 19.96 -0.23
C TRP A 668 -22.35 20.02 -1.75
N GLU A 669 -21.46 20.83 -2.31
CA GLU A 669 -21.19 20.98 -3.75
C GLU A 669 -19.67 20.91 -3.97
N PRO A 670 -19.13 19.72 -4.27
CA PRO A 670 -17.69 19.53 -4.40
C PRO A 670 -17.14 20.17 -5.68
N ARG A 671 -16.07 20.98 -5.55
CA ARG A 671 -15.38 21.62 -6.69
C ARG A 671 -13.98 21.07 -6.91
N GLY A 672 -13.44 20.30 -5.98
CA GLY A 672 -12.14 19.64 -6.12
C GLY A 672 -11.94 18.43 -5.20
N THR A 673 -10.71 17.93 -5.19
CA THR A 673 -10.28 16.79 -4.37
C THR A 673 -9.45 17.22 -3.15
N ALA A 674 -9.65 18.46 -2.69
CA ALA A 674 -8.97 18.97 -1.50
C ALA A 674 -9.46 18.18 -0.26
N PRO A 675 -8.57 17.73 0.64
CA PRO A 675 -8.98 17.00 1.84
C PRO A 675 -10.00 17.78 2.68
N LEU A 676 -11.09 17.11 3.09
CA LEU A 676 -12.20 17.72 3.84
C LEU A 676 -12.57 16.82 5.02
N THR A 677 -12.61 17.40 6.23
CA THR A 677 -13.05 16.70 7.45
C THR A 677 -14.02 17.61 8.20
N ILE A 678 -15.25 17.15 8.38
CA ILE A 678 -16.31 17.89 9.05
C ILE A 678 -17.06 16.95 9.98
N ASN A 679 -17.23 17.38 11.23
CA ASN A 679 -18.13 16.75 12.18
C ASN A 679 -19.37 17.65 12.28
N LEU A 680 -20.55 17.05 12.17
CA LEU A 680 -21.80 17.74 12.43
C LEU A 680 -21.99 17.86 13.95
N GLU A 681 -22.07 19.09 14.45
CA GLU A 681 -22.21 19.38 15.88
C GLU A 681 -23.63 19.88 16.19
N ALA A 682 -24.25 19.29 17.22
CA ALA A 682 -25.52 19.75 17.77
C ALA A 682 -25.35 20.09 19.25
N ILE A 683 -25.84 21.25 19.68
CA ILE A 683 -25.74 21.75 21.05
C ILE A 683 -27.13 21.86 21.68
N GLY A 684 -27.26 21.41 22.93
CA GLY A 684 -28.48 21.50 23.73
C GLY A 684 -28.53 22.76 24.60
N SER A 685 -29.65 22.99 25.27
CA SER A 685 -29.80 24.13 26.22
C SER A 685 -28.88 24.01 27.44
N ASN A 686 -28.41 22.81 27.76
CA ASN A 686 -27.44 22.53 28.82
C ASN A 686 -25.97 22.72 28.38
N ASN A 687 -25.72 23.31 27.21
CA ASN A 687 -24.39 23.49 26.62
C ASN A 687 -23.60 22.19 26.35
N LEU A 688 -24.23 21.02 26.44
CA LEU A 688 -23.62 19.77 26.01
C LEU A 688 -23.77 19.60 24.50
N SER A 689 -22.70 19.16 23.83
CA SER A 689 -22.69 18.93 22.39
C SER A 689 -22.58 17.46 22.03
N ALA A 690 -23.23 17.09 20.93
CA ALA A 690 -23.08 15.81 20.26
C ALA A 690 -22.40 16.02 18.91
N LEU A 691 -21.56 15.05 18.53
CA LEU A 691 -20.79 15.08 17.29
C LEU A 691 -21.15 13.85 16.43
N LEU A 692 -21.46 14.09 15.16
CA LEU A 692 -21.58 13.06 14.15
C LEU A 692 -20.49 13.24 13.10
N GLN A 693 -19.55 12.29 13.03
CA GLN A 693 -18.50 12.31 12.01
C GLN A 693 -19.09 11.95 10.64
N LEU A 694 -19.03 12.88 9.70
CA LEU A 694 -19.53 12.69 8.34
C LEU A 694 -18.48 12.05 7.45
N ARG A 695 -18.93 11.31 6.44
CA ARG A 695 -18.10 10.70 5.39
C ARG A 695 -18.57 11.23 4.03
N PHE A 696 -17.64 11.72 3.24
CA PHE A 696 -17.92 12.28 1.92
C PHE A 696 -17.30 11.38 0.85
N THR A 697 -18.07 11.01 -0.16
CA THR A 697 -17.60 10.21 -1.30
C THR A 697 -17.84 10.99 -2.58
N LEU A 698 -16.75 11.47 -3.18
CA LEU A 698 -16.75 12.21 -4.43
C LEU A 698 -16.51 11.25 -5.59
N CYS A 699 -17.35 11.34 -6.62
CA CYS A 699 -17.02 10.79 -7.93
C CYS A 699 -16.55 11.86 -8.90
N SER A 700 -15.32 11.71 -9.39
CA SER A 700 -14.71 12.60 -10.38
C SER A 700 -14.61 12.00 -11.78
N CYS A 701 -15.28 10.87 -12.03
CA CYS A 701 -15.28 10.21 -13.34
C CYS A 701 -15.90 11.10 -14.42
N ARG A 702 -15.68 10.74 -15.69
CA ARG A 702 -16.27 11.44 -16.83
C ARG A 702 -17.79 11.41 -16.81
N ARG A 703 -18.40 10.26 -16.48
CA ARG A 703 -19.85 10.09 -16.32
C ARG A 703 -20.18 9.50 -14.96
N SER A 704 -21.34 9.85 -14.39
CA SER A 704 -21.78 9.35 -13.09
C SER A 704 -22.00 7.82 -13.05
N GLN A 705 -22.38 7.20 -14.17
CA GLN A 705 -22.56 5.74 -14.27
C GLN A 705 -21.24 4.96 -14.30
N GLU A 706 -20.10 5.63 -14.41
CA GLU A 706 -18.77 5.03 -14.41
C GLU A 706 -18.21 4.96 -12.98
N CYS A 707 -18.83 5.62 -11.99
CA CYS A 707 -18.34 5.64 -10.62
C CYS A 707 -18.53 4.28 -9.94
N ASP A 708 -17.47 3.74 -9.36
CA ASP A 708 -17.52 2.60 -8.46
C ASP A 708 -17.38 3.06 -7.01
N TYR A 709 -18.52 3.21 -6.34
CA TYR A 709 -18.56 3.62 -4.93
C TYR A 709 -18.17 2.51 -3.96
N SER A 710 -17.99 1.27 -4.44
CA SER A 710 -17.51 0.15 -3.62
C SER A 710 -15.98 0.12 -3.49
N ASP A 711 -15.26 0.73 -4.44
CA ASP A 711 -13.80 0.89 -4.40
C ASP A 711 -13.45 2.37 -4.27
N THR A 712 -13.05 2.78 -3.07
CA THR A 712 -12.78 4.18 -2.74
C THR A 712 -11.42 4.34 -2.08
N VAL A 713 -10.85 5.54 -2.19
CA VAL A 713 -9.58 5.91 -1.54
C VAL A 713 -9.77 7.16 -0.71
N THR A 714 -9.34 7.12 0.55
CA THR A 714 -9.32 8.28 1.45
C THR A 714 -8.24 9.27 1.04
N LEU A 715 -8.62 10.54 0.88
CA LEU A 715 -7.72 11.63 0.52
C LEU A 715 -7.16 12.33 1.75
N GLY A 716 -5.83 12.46 1.83
CA GLY A 716 -5.16 13.30 2.84
C GLY A 716 -5.47 12.98 4.30
N GLN A 717 -5.78 11.71 4.62
CA GLN A 717 -6.26 11.29 5.96
C GLN A 717 -7.51 12.06 6.44
N SER A 718 -8.33 12.53 5.50
CA SER A 718 -9.56 13.29 5.77
C SER A 718 -10.81 12.42 5.73
N SER A 719 -11.98 13.03 5.86
CA SER A 719 -13.26 12.34 5.68
C SER A 719 -13.74 12.29 4.23
N LEU A 720 -12.95 12.84 3.29
CA LEU A 720 -13.20 12.78 1.86
C LEU A 720 -12.60 11.53 1.23
N GLN A 721 -13.45 10.78 0.54
CA GLN A 721 -13.14 9.59 -0.23
C GLN A 721 -13.36 9.88 -1.71
N LEU A 722 -12.49 9.32 -2.54
CA LEU A 722 -12.60 9.39 -4.00
C LEU A 722 -13.01 8.01 -4.52
N ALA A 723 -14.12 7.95 -5.24
CA ALA A 723 -14.57 6.74 -5.91
C ALA A 723 -13.69 6.40 -7.12
N ALA A 724 -13.40 5.11 -7.31
CA ALA A 724 -12.72 4.62 -8.51
C ALA A 724 -13.63 4.75 -9.74
N CYS A 725 -13.03 4.77 -10.93
CA CYS A 725 -13.76 4.91 -12.19
C CYS A 725 -13.69 3.65 -13.04
N ARG A 726 -14.86 3.17 -13.45
CA ARG A 726 -15.06 2.08 -14.41
C ARG A 726 -15.35 2.61 -15.81
N CYS A 727 -14.28 2.83 -16.56
CA CYS A 727 -14.36 3.45 -17.88
C CYS A 727 -15.08 2.58 -18.91
N LYS A 728 -15.98 3.19 -19.67
CA LYS A 728 -16.71 2.54 -20.76
C LYS A 728 -16.27 3.09 -22.12
N GLY A 729 -16.41 2.25 -23.16
CA GLY A 729 -16.14 2.66 -24.54
C GLY A 729 -14.67 2.94 -24.84
N GLY A 730 -13.75 2.23 -24.19
CA GLY A 730 -12.30 2.30 -24.43
C GLY A 730 -11.57 3.49 -23.80
N TYR A 731 -12.28 4.34 -23.04
CA TYR A 731 -11.64 5.43 -22.29
C TYR A 731 -10.74 4.88 -21.19
N SER A 732 -9.70 5.63 -20.83
CA SER A 732 -8.71 5.26 -19.82
C SER A 732 -8.35 6.44 -18.92
N GLY A 733 -7.39 6.23 -18.02
CA GLY A 733 -7.00 7.17 -16.99
C GLY A 733 -7.83 7.06 -15.69
N PRO A 734 -7.35 7.64 -14.58
CA PRO A 734 -7.98 7.55 -13.27
C PRO A 734 -9.42 8.10 -13.21
N PHE A 735 -9.80 8.98 -14.14
CA PHE A 735 -11.13 9.59 -14.22
C PHE A 735 -11.85 9.32 -15.54
N CYS A 736 -11.37 8.35 -16.33
CA CYS A 736 -11.88 8.08 -17.68
C CYS A 736 -11.80 9.30 -18.60
N GLN A 737 -10.80 10.15 -18.37
CA GLN A 737 -10.60 11.39 -19.12
C GLN A 737 -9.84 11.16 -20.44
N ASP A 738 -9.07 10.07 -20.52
CA ASP A 738 -8.24 9.79 -21.68
C ASP A 738 -9.08 9.03 -22.71
N PRO A 739 -9.21 9.53 -23.96
CA PRO A 739 -9.97 8.85 -24.99
C PRO A 739 -9.30 7.53 -25.40
N PRO A 740 -10.06 6.61 -26.05
CA PRO A 740 -9.48 5.40 -26.62
C PRO A 740 -8.34 5.77 -27.57
N ASP A 741 -7.15 5.22 -27.31
CA ASP A 741 -6.00 5.35 -28.21
C ASP A 741 -5.86 4.05 -29.02
N PRO A 742 -6.19 4.06 -30.32
CA PRO A 742 -5.99 2.93 -31.22
C PRO A 742 -4.55 2.39 -31.22
N CYS A 743 -3.55 3.21 -30.85
CA CYS A 743 -2.14 2.85 -30.82
C CYS A 743 -1.66 2.21 -29.52
N SER A 744 -2.46 2.28 -28.46
CA SER A 744 -2.11 1.72 -27.15
C SER A 744 -1.87 0.20 -27.17
N GLN A 745 -2.47 -0.50 -28.14
CA GLN A 745 -2.35 -1.95 -28.27
C GLN A 745 -1.08 -2.42 -29.00
N GLY A 746 -0.31 -1.49 -29.57
CA GLY A 746 0.87 -1.79 -30.38
C GLY A 746 0.52 -2.32 -31.78
N CYS A 747 1.21 -1.80 -32.79
CA CYS A 747 1.09 -2.29 -34.16
C CYS A 747 2.18 -3.31 -34.47
N PHE A 748 1.96 -4.09 -35.52
CA PHE A 748 2.94 -5.03 -36.02
C PHE A 748 4.27 -4.32 -36.34
N PRO A 749 5.44 -4.94 -36.12
CA PRO A 749 6.72 -4.29 -36.37
C PRO A 749 6.85 -3.71 -37.79
N GLY A 750 7.28 -2.45 -37.87
CA GLY A 750 7.41 -1.74 -39.14
C GLY A 750 6.10 -1.09 -39.64
N VAL A 751 4.98 -1.30 -38.96
CA VAL A 751 3.71 -0.61 -39.22
C VAL A 751 3.66 0.69 -38.40
N GLY A 752 3.47 1.82 -39.08
CA GLY A 752 3.22 3.09 -38.42
C GLY A 752 1.83 3.10 -37.77
N CYS A 753 1.72 3.68 -36.57
CA CYS A 753 0.43 3.88 -35.92
C CYS A 753 -0.03 5.33 -36.02
N ASN A 754 -1.30 5.51 -36.35
CA ASN A 754 -1.98 6.81 -36.35
C ASN A 754 -2.96 6.89 -35.17
N SER A 755 -2.90 7.95 -34.39
CA SER A 755 -3.74 8.13 -33.19
C SER A 755 -5.25 8.21 -33.44
N HIS A 756 -5.69 8.39 -34.69
CA HIS A 756 -7.10 8.44 -35.07
C HIS A 756 -7.54 7.20 -35.87
N ALA A 757 -6.66 6.67 -36.72
CA ALA A 757 -6.98 5.55 -37.62
C ALA A 757 -6.47 4.19 -37.14
N GLY A 758 -5.60 4.14 -36.12
CA GLY A 758 -4.96 2.90 -35.66
C GLY A 758 -3.76 2.49 -36.50
N CYS A 759 -3.52 1.19 -36.56
CA CYS A 759 -2.40 0.63 -37.31
C CYS A 759 -2.59 0.83 -38.81
N GLY A 760 -1.52 1.26 -39.49
CA GLY A 760 -1.48 1.31 -40.95
C GLY A 760 -1.50 -0.08 -41.58
N PRO A 761 -1.45 -0.17 -42.92
CA PRO A 761 -1.42 -1.47 -43.60
C PRO A 761 -0.18 -2.29 -43.22
N CYS A 762 -0.32 -3.61 -43.22
CA CYS A 762 0.80 -4.53 -43.02
C CYS A 762 1.96 -4.27 -44.00
N PRO A 763 3.21 -4.54 -43.61
CA PRO A 763 4.37 -4.38 -44.49
C PRO A 763 4.22 -5.19 -45.79
N ALA A 764 4.86 -4.73 -46.87
CA ALA A 764 4.77 -5.38 -48.18
C ALA A 764 5.11 -6.88 -48.11
N GLY A 765 4.20 -7.74 -48.59
CA GLY A 765 4.32 -9.20 -48.49
C GLY A 765 3.46 -9.86 -47.41
N LEU A 766 2.86 -9.07 -46.53
CA LEU A 766 1.99 -9.53 -45.44
C LEU A 766 0.56 -9.00 -45.64
N THR A 767 -0.41 -9.74 -45.13
CA THR A 767 -1.85 -9.40 -45.15
C THR A 767 -2.37 -9.32 -43.73
N GLY A 768 -3.35 -8.46 -43.49
CA GLY A 768 -3.97 -8.27 -42.18
C GLY A 768 -4.39 -6.83 -41.92
N ASP A 769 -4.72 -6.53 -40.67
CA ASP A 769 -5.25 -5.23 -40.22
C ASP A 769 -4.16 -4.27 -39.69
N GLY A 770 -2.89 -4.64 -39.82
CA GLY A 770 -1.75 -3.86 -39.33
C GLY A 770 -1.40 -4.10 -37.86
N ARG A 771 -2.30 -4.71 -37.09
CA ARG A 771 -2.03 -5.24 -35.75
C ARG A 771 -1.62 -6.70 -35.84
N HIS A 772 -2.40 -7.49 -36.55
CA HIS A 772 -2.09 -8.86 -36.89
C HIS A 772 -1.70 -8.93 -38.35
N CYS A 773 -0.45 -9.27 -38.62
CA CYS A 773 0.05 -9.42 -39.98
C CYS A 773 0.56 -10.84 -40.19
N SER A 774 -0.02 -11.53 -41.16
CA SER A 774 0.39 -12.88 -41.55
C SER A 774 0.91 -12.90 -42.97
N GLY A 775 1.87 -13.78 -43.25
CA GLY A 775 2.26 -14.06 -44.62
C GLY A 775 1.21 -14.94 -45.29
N CYS A 776 0.87 -14.66 -46.55
CA CYS A 776 0.13 -15.65 -47.35
C CYS A 776 1.00 -16.91 -47.49
N GLY A 777 0.73 -17.93 -46.67
CA GLY A 777 1.35 -19.23 -46.78
C GLY A 777 0.83 -20.00 -47.99
N SER A 778 1.78 -20.52 -48.78
CA SER A 778 1.68 -21.59 -49.80
C SER A 778 1.22 -21.22 -51.23
N GLY A 779 2.19 -20.85 -52.08
CA GLY A 779 2.00 -20.75 -53.53
C GLY A 779 3.18 -21.19 -54.41
N CYS A 780 4.35 -21.57 -53.87
CA CYS A 780 5.51 -21.94 -54.70
C CYS A 780 6.08 -23.33 -54.38
N SER A 781 5.26 -24.28 -53.93
CA SER A 781 5.70 -25.64 -53.56
C SER A 781 6.21 -26.48 -54.74
N SER A 782 6.13 -26.00 -55.98
CA SER A 782 6.57 -26.73 -57.18
C SER A 782 7.65 -26.03 -58.03
N ARG A 783 8.14 -24.85 -57.62
CA ARG A 783 9.19 -24.13 -58.36
C ARG A 783 10.46 -24.04 -57.54
N SER A 784 11.57 -24.47 -58.12
CA SER A 784 12.92 -24.26 -57.63
C SER A 784 13.56 -23.06 -58.33
N CYS A 785 14.52 -22.40 -57.66
CA CYS A 785 15.34 -21.38 -58.31
C CYS A 785 16.05 -21.98 -59.54
N PRO A 786 16.07 -21.30 -60.70
CA PRO A 786 16.89 -21.73 -61.82
C PRO A 786 18.36 -21.86 -61.39
N GLU A 787 19.04 -22.92 -61.85
CA GLU A 787 20.47 -23.06 -61.61
C GLU A 787 21.22 -21.83 -62.12
N ASN A 788 22.17 -21.34 -61.32
CA ASN A 788 23.01 -20.18 -61.62
C ASN A 788 22.26 -18.84 -61.80
N TYR A 789 21.04 -18.70 -61.28
CA TYR A 789 20.30 -17.42 -61.34
C TYR A 789 21.02 -16.27 -60.61
N CYS A 790 21.73 -16.57 -59.52
CA CYS A 790 22.53 -15.61 -58.76
C CYS A 790 24.01 -15.93 -58.92
N SER A 791 24.81 -14.92 -59.25
CA SER A 791 26.26 -15.06 -59.42
C SER A 791 27.04 -14.70 -58.16
N ASN A 792 28.33 -15.01 -58.12
CA ASN A 792 29.30 -14.52 -57.13
C ASN A 792 28.90 -14.71 -55.65
N GLY A 793 28.32 -15.87 -55.31
CA GLY A 793 27.92 -16.21 -53.93
C GLY A 793 26.59 -15.58 -53.48
N GLY A 794 25.82 -15.00 -54.40
CA GLY A 794 24.45 -14.56 -54.13
C GLY A 794 23.52 -15.75 -53.86
N HIS A 795 22.68 -15.64 -52.82
CA HIS A 795 21.70 -16.67 -52.51
C HIS A 795 20.38 -16.37 -53.24
N CYS A 796 19.97 -17.29 -54.12
CA CYS A 796 18.67 -17.21 -54.78
C CYS A 796 17.54 -17.48 -53.80
N ARG A 797 16.54 -16.59 -53.80
CA ARG A 797 15.29 -16.75 -53.06
C ARG A 797 14.14 -16.44 -54.00
N LEU A 798 13.09 -17.26 -53.97
CA LEU A 798 11.87 -16.97 -54.71
C LEU A 798 11.12 -15.86 -53.99
N HIS A 799 10.70 -14.84 -54.74
CA HIS A 799 9.88 -13.76 -54.22
C HIS A 799 8.56 -14.35 -53.70
N PRO A 800 8.20 -14.14 -52.43
CA PRO A 800 7.10 -14.86 -51.77
C PRO A 800 5.74 -14.76 -52.46
N LEU A 801 5.52 -13.66 -53.20
CA LEU A 801 4.24 -13.34 -53.86
C LEU A 801 4.17 -13.67 -55.37
N THR A 802 5.29 -13.64 -56.09
CA THR A 802 5.31 -13.76 -57.56
C THR A 802 5.97 -15.05 -58.05
N CYS A 803 6.56 -15.82 -57.14
CA CYS A 803 7.46 -16.94 -57.43
C CYS A 803 8.59 -16.57 -58.44
N ALA A 804 8.92 -15.28 -58.55
CA ALA A 804 10.03 -14.81 -59.39
C ALA A 804 11.35 -14.98 -58.60
N PRO A 805 12.39 -15.60 -59.17
CA PRO A 805 13.67 -15.72 -58.51
C PRO A 805 14.31 -14.33 -58.30
N THR A 806 14.85 -14.10 -57.11
CA THR A 806 15.55 -12.86 -56.70
C THR A 806 16.84 -13.22 -55.97
N CYS A 807 17.85 -12.37 -56.07
CA CYS A 807 19.16 -12.64 -55.48
C CYS A 807 19.41 -11.79 -54.24
N ALA A 808 19.78 -12.43 -53.14
CA ALA A 808 20.40 -11.77 -52.00
C ALA A 808 21.92 -11.65 -52.26
N CYS A 809 22.36 -10.48 -52.70
CA CYS A 809 23.74 -10.24 -53.10
C CYS A 809 24.65 -9.85 -51.91
N PRO A 810 25.92 -10.30 -51.90
CA PRO A 810 26.92 -9.78 -50.98
C PRO A 810 27.12 -8.25 -51.15
N PRO A 811 27.53 -7.51 -50.11
CA PRO A 811 27.59 -6.03 -50.10
C PRO A 811 28.39 -5.37 -51.25
N ALA A 812 29.30 -6.12 -51.89
CA ALA A 812 30.14 -5.61 -52.96
C ALA A 812 29.42 -5.48 -54.32
N PHE A 813 28.26 -6.14 -54.51
CA PHE A 813 27.53 -6.16 -55.78
C PHE A 813 26.30 -5.24 -55.74
N THR A 814 26.01 -4.58 -56.85
CA THR A 814 25.00 -3.50 -56.93
C THR A 814 23.83 -3.78 -57.85
N ASP A 815 23.90 -4.83 -58.66
CA ASP A 815 22.84 -5.24 -59.57
C ASP A 815 22.01 -6.41 -59.01
N GLN A 816 20.86 -6.67 -59.64
CA GLN A 816 19.85 -7.63 -59.16
C GLN A 816 20.26 -9.11 -59.29
N HIS A 817 21.33 -9.42 -60.01
CA HIS A 817 21.82 -10.80 -60.22
C HIS A 817 23.24 -11.02 -59.66
N CYS A 818 23.77 -10.03 -58.94
CA CYS A 818 25.11 -10.03 -58.34
C CYS A 818 26.25 -10.17 -59.36
N LEU A 819 26.07 -9.65 -60.58
CA LEU A 819 27.03 -9.69 -61.69
C LEU A 819 27.91 -8.43 -61.80
N VAL A 820 27.44 -7.28 -61.33
CA VAL A 820 28.14 -6.00 -61.41
C VAL A 820 28.55 -5.58 -60.00
N ALA A 821 29.86 -5.45 -59.81
CA ALA A 821 30.40 -4.93 -58.56
C ALA A 821 30.25 -3.40 -58.51
N GLY A 822 30.34 -2.83 -57.33
CA GLY A 822 30.24 -1.37 -57.15
C GLY A 822 29.96 -0.92 -55.72
N GLY A 823 29.59 -1.85 -54.84
CA GLY A 823 29.39 -1.59 -53.41
C GLY A 823 30.71 -1.64 -52.65
N ASP A 824 30.72 -1.04 -51.47
CA ASP A 824 31.86 -1.07 -50.55
C ASP A 824 31.71 -2.26 -49.61
N PHE A 825 32.80 -2.91 -49.26
CA PHE A 825 32.79 -4.04 -48.33
C PHE A 825 33.99 -3.99 -47.39
N ARG A 826 33.89 -4.69 -46.26
CA ARG A 826 35.00 -4.81 -45.31
C ARG A 826 35.90 -5.98 -45.73
N PRO A 827 37.22 -5.78 -45.83
CA PRO A 827 38.14 -6.88 -46.09
C PRO A 827 38.18 -7.83 -44.90
N LEU A 828 38.32 -9.12 -45.20
CA LEU A 828 38.65 -10.13 -44.22
C LEU A 828 40.14 -10.07 -43.89
N PRO A 829 40.54 -10.34 -42.64
CA PRO A 829 41.95 -10.43 -42.27
C PRO A 829 42.61 -11.62 -42.99
N SER A 830 43.82 -11.42 -43.48
CA SER A 830 44.66 -12.49 -44.01
C SER A 830 44.99 -13.50 -42.91
N THR A 831 45.16 -14.77 -43.28
CA THR A 831 45.43 -15.86 -42.33
C THR A 831 46.76 -15.73 -41.60
N ASP A 832 47.68 -14.93 -42.13
CA ASP A 832 48.99 -14.62 -41.56
C ASP A 832 49.02 -13.31 -40.75
N LEU A 833 47.86 -12.66 -40.49
CA LEU A 833 47.78 -11.42 -39.72
C LEU A 833 48.40 -11.60 -38.32
N PRO A 834 49.49 -10.89 -37.99
CA PRO A 834 50.11 -10.99 -36.68
C PRO A 834 49.18 -10.49 -35.57
N ARG A 835 49.19 -11.21 -34.46
CA ARG A 835 48.44 -10.82 -33.25
C ARG A 835 49.14 -9.65 -32.56
N ARG A 836 48.34 -8.77 -31.96
CA ARG A 836 48.83 -7.72 -31.07
C ARG A 836 49.28 -8.37 -29.77
N THR A 837 50.55 -8.29 -29.45
CA THR A 837 51.11 -8.98 -28.27
C THR A 837 51.72 -8.00 -27.29
N VAL A 838 51.33 -8.10 -26.02
CA VAL A 838 51.90 -7.32 -24.91
C VAL A 838 52.48 -8.27 -23.85
N ARG A 839 53.58 -7.84 -23.24
CA ARG A 839 54.17 -8.47 -22.07
C ARG A 839 53.76 -7.69 -20.83
N LEU A 840 53.10 -8.35 -19.90
CA LEU A 840 52.66 -7.82 -18.62
C LEU A 840 53.58 -8.36 -17.52
N ARG A 841 54.13 -7.47 -16.69
CA ARG A 841 54.87 -7.84 -15.49
C ARG A 841 54.00 -7.60 -14.26
N VAL A 842 53.36 -8.65 -13.75
CA VAL A 842 52.39 -8.57 -12.64
C VAL A 842 52.99 -9.15 -11.37
N ARG A 843 52.71 -8.53 -10.21
CA ARG A 843 53.18 -9.01 -8.90
C ARG A 843 52.00 -9.38 -8.01
N THR A 844 51.98 -10.62 -7.52
CA THR A 844 50.93 -11.12 -6.62
C THR A 844 51.28 -10.80 -5.18
N LEU A 845 50.28 -10.44 -4.37
CA LEU A 845 50.44 -10.20 -2.93
C LEU A 845 50.38 -11.49 -2.09
N GLN A 846 50.06 -12.61 -2.72
CA GLN A 846 49.90 -13.93 -2.11
C GLN A 846 50.60 -14.99 -2.98
N ASN A 847 50.90 -16.15 -2.38
CA ASN A 847 51.47 -17.27 -3.12
C ASN A 847 50.45 -17.78 -4.15
N ALA A 848 50.88 -17.91 -5.40
CA ALA A 848 50.01 -18.22 -6.52
C ALA A 848 50.77 -19.05 -7.56
N THR A 849 50.08 -19.99 -8.18
CA THR A 849 50.61 -20.79 -9.28
C THR A 849 50.47 -20.06 -10.61
N ALA A 850 51.27 -20.45 -11.61
CA ALA A 850 51.17 -19.90 -12.96
C ALA A 850 49.76 -20.09 -13.57
N GLY A 851 49.06 -21.17 -13.22
CA GLY A 851 47.69 -21.44 -13.67
C GLY A 851 46.66 -20.47 -13.09
N GLU A 852 46.75 -20.18 -11.78
CA GLU A 852 45.86 -19.22 -11.11
C GLU A 852 46.10 -17.79 -11.59
N VAL A 853 47.37 -17.42 -11.80
CA VAL A 853 47.73 -16.13 -12.41
C VAL A 853 47.18 -16.05 -13.84
N ASN A 854 47.33 -17.11 -14.65
CA ASN A 854 46.80 -17.14 -16.01
C ASN A 854 45.27 -16.98 -16.04
N GLY A 855 44.53 -17.72 -15.21
CA GLY A 855 43.07 -17.62 -15.14
C GLY A 855 42.60 -16.22 -14.71
N THR A 856 43.27 -15.64 -13.71
CA THR A 856 42.92 -14.32 -13.18
C THR A 856 43.26 -13.20 -14.18
N VAL A 857 44.43 -13.25 -14.82
CA VAL A 857 44.81 -12.28 -15.87
C VAL A 857 43.90 -12.40 -17.08
N SER A 858 43.54 -13.62 -17.50
CA SER A 858 42.58 -13.84 -18.60
C SER A 858 41.23 -13.19 -18.28
N ALA A 859 40.68 -13.44 -17.09
CA ALA A 859 39.39 -12.86 -16.68
C ALA A 859 39.40 -11.31 -16.65
N ILE A 860 40.52 -10.70 -16.20
CA ILE A 860 40.67 -9.23 -16.20
C ILE A 860 40.78 -8.69 -17.63
N LEU A 861 41.53 -9.36 -18.52
CA LEU A 861 41.68 -8.91 -19.91
C LEU A 861 40.42 -9.18 -20.75
N ASP A 862 39.66 -10.23 -20.44
CA ASP A 862 38.33 -10.50 -21.01
C ASP A 862 37.29 -9.47 -20.57
N SER A 863 37.48 -8.83 -19.40
CA SER A 863 36.57 -7.79 -18.90
C SER A 863 36.71 -6.44 -19.62
N LEU A 864 37.72 -6.27 -20.48
CA LEU A 864 37.92 -5.04 -21.24
C LEU A 864 36.72 -4.72 -22.15
N GLU A 865 36.51 -3.43 -22.40
CA GLU A 865 35.37 -2.89 -23.17
C GLU A 865 35.35 -3.43 -24.61
N VAL A 866 36.53 -3.54 -25.24
CA VAL A 866 36.69 -4.13 -26.58
C VAL A 866 37.11 -5.59 -26.45
N LYS A 867 36.28 -6.51 -26.95
CA LYS A 867 36.48 -7.97 -26.90
C LYS A 867 37.49 -8.46 -27.95
N ALA A 868 38.74 -8.02 -27.80
CA ALA A 868 39.84 -8.39 -28.69
C ALA A 868 40.87 -9.34 -28.06
N PHE A 869 40.79 -9.60 -26.75
CA PHE A 869 41.67 -10.55 -26.08
C PHE A 869 41.41 -11.98 -26.59
N GLN A 870 42.47 -12.74 -26.83
CA GLN A 870 42.38 -14.14 -27.27
C GLN A 870 42.90 -15.11 -26.21
N SER A 871 44.13 -14.92 -25.76
CA SER A 871 44.78 -15.86 -24.86
C SER A 871 46.06 -15.27 -24.25
N ASN A 872 46.47 -15.83 -23.12
CA ASN A 872 47.84 -15.70 -22.63
C ASN A 872 48.67 -16.88 -23.12
N THR A 873 49.83 -16.62 -23.72
CA THR A 873 50.65 -17.65 -24.37
C THR A 873 51.92 -18.04 -23.61
N LEU A 874 52.44 -17.15 -22.76
CA LEU A 874 53.62 -17.43 -21.93
C LEU A 874 53.44 -16.85 -20.52
N ILE A 875 53.49 -17.70 -19.50
CA ILE A 875 53.43 -17.30 -18.08
C ILE A 875 54.66 -17.85 -17.36
N THR A 876 55.57 -16.97 -16.98
CA THR A 876 56.82 -17.35 -16.31
C THR A 876 56.97 -16.62 -14.98
N GLN A 877 57.29 -17.37 -13.93
CA GLN A 877 57.60 -16.81 -12.61
C GLN A 877 59.07 -16.40 -12.55
N ILE A 878 59.36 -15.18 -12.12
CA ILE A 878 60.74 -14.71 -11.91
C ILE A 878 61.16 -15.05 -10.47
N LEU A 879 62.07 -16.00 -10.31
CA LEU A 879 62.69 -16.33 -9.02
C LEU A 879 63.90 -15.41 -8.78
N PHE A 880 63.84 -14.56 -7.76
CA PHE A 880 64.99 -13.78 -7.31
C PHE A 880 65.78 -14.57 -6.24
N SER A 881 67.09 -14.67 -6.42
CA SER A 881 68.02 -15.48 -5.60
C SER A 881 68.34 -14.92 -4.21
N ARG A 882 67.47 -14.14 -3.57
CA ARG A 882 67.67 -13.72 -2.16
C ARG A 882 66.41 -13.91 -1.34
N ARG A 883 66.53 -14.78 -0.35
CA ARG A 883 65.49 -15.23 0.57
C ARG A 883 65.34 -14.17 1.68
N THR A 884 64.32 -13.33 1.57
CA THR A 884 63.76 -12.56 2.70
C THR A 884 62.24 -12.69 2.67
N ASP A 885 61.67 -13.01 3.83
CA ASP A 885 60.41 -13.73 4.02
C ASP A 885 59.15 -12.84 3.95
N SER A 886 59.07 -11.93 2.97
CA SER A 886 57.87 -11.07 2.80
C SER A 886 57.61 -10.54 1.38
N ASP A 887 58.32 -11.02 0.36
CA ASP A 887 58.25 -10.43 -0.98
C ASP A 887 57.38 -11.24 -1.97
N GLY A 888 56.22 -10.67 -2.34
CA GLY A 888 55.28 -11.25 -3.29
C GLY A 888 55.88 -11.65 -4.66
N PHE A 889 55.26 -12.65 -5.31
CA PHE A 889 55.79 -13.31 -6.50
C PHE A 889 55.56 -12.49 -7.77
N THR A 890 56.59 -12.33 -8.60
CA THR A 890 56.50 -11.61 -9.88
C THR A 890 56.37 -12.59 -11.04
N PHE A 891 55.35 -12.39 -11.87
CA PHE A 891 55.08 -13.15 -13.08
C PHE A 891 55.19 -12.27 -14.31
N VAL A 892 55.71 -12.85 -15.39
CA VAL A 892 55.67 -12.27 -16.73
C VAL A 892 54.61 -13.04 -17.52
N VAL A 893 53.59 -12.32 -17.98
CA VAL A 893 52.49 -12.86 -18.78
C VAL A 893 52.53 -12.22 -20.16
N VAL A 894 52.58 -13.04 -21.21
CA VAL A 894 52.45 -12.56 -22.59
C VAL A 894 51.01 -12.78 -23.04
N SER A 895 50.33 -11.70 -23.39
CA SER A 895 48.91 -11.67 -23.74
C SER A 895 48.73 -11.26 -25.20
N GLU A 896 47.88 -11.99 -25.92
CA GLU A 896 47.61 -11.79 -27.34
C GLU A 896 46.20 -11.26 -27.59
N PHE A 897 46.12 -10.30 -28.51
CA PHE A 897 44.90 -9.63 -28.93
C PHE A 897 44.77 -9.68 -30.46
N ALA A 898 43.56 -9.86 -30.97
CA ALA A 898 43.27 -9.94 -32.39
C ALA A 898 43.01 -8.56 -33.00
N TYR A 899 43.76 -8.20 -34.03
CA TYR A 899 43.37 -7.11 -34.92
C TYR A 899 42.22 -7.57 -35.83
N ASP A 900 41.31 -6.65 -36.15
CA ASP A 900 40.29 -6.82 -37.18
C ASP A 900 40.25 -5.59 -38.09
N SER A 901 39.31 -5.55 -39.04
CA SER A 901 39.16 -4.43 -39.97
C SER A 901 38.39 -3.22 -39.39
N HIS A 902 37.97 -3.24 -38.12
CA HIS A 902 37.23 -2.15 -37.49
C HIS A 902 38.14 -1.08 -36.92
N GLY A 903 37.80 0.20 -37.17
CA GLY A 903 38.59 1.34 -36.70
C GLY A 903 38.63 1.44 -35.17
N THR A 904 37.52 1.09 -34.52
CA THR A 904 37.39 1.04 -33.06
C THR A 904 38.36 0.04 -32.42
N THR A 905 38.44 -1.18 -32.95
CA THR A 905 39.36 -2.21 -32.46
C THR A 905 40.82 -1.82 -32.69
N ILE A 906 41.15 -1.34 -33.89
CA ILE A 906 42.52 -0.93 -34.23
C ILE A 906 42.98 0.23 -33.34
N ARG A 907 42.14 1.26 -33.16
CA ARG A 907 42.45 2.41 -32.30
C ARG A 907 42.62 1.97 -30.85
N PHE A 908 41.69 1.16 -30.33
CA PHE A 908 41.79 0.64 -28.97
C PHE A 908 43.11 -0.12 -28.74
N LEU A 909 43.44 -1.08 -29.62
CA LEU A 909 44.65 -1.90 -29.49
C LEU A 909 45.96 -1.12 -29.64
N ASN A 910 45.94 -0.04 -30.42
CA ASN A 910 47.14 0.76 -30.69
C ASN A 910 47.34 1.92 -29.72
N GLU A 911 46.27 2.56 -29.26
CA GLU A 911 46.34 3.83 -28.52
C GLU A 911 45.89 3.68 -27.06
N GLU A 912 44.86 2.87 -26.80
CA GLU A 912 44.15 2.85 -25.51
C GLU A 912 44.48 1.61 -24.65
N LEU A 913 44.95 0.52 -25.26
CA LEU A 913 45.12 -0.80 -24.64
C LEU A 913 45.94 -0.77 -23.35
N ALA A 914 47.10 -0.12 -23.34
CA ALA A 914 47.97 -0.09 -22.15
C ALA A 914 47.29 0.62 -20.97
N GLY A 915 46.54 1.70 -21.22
CA GLY A 915 45.78 2.41 -20.19
C GLY A 915 44.54 1.64 -19.72
N ALA A 916 43.88 0.94 -20.64
CA ALA A 916 42.75 0.07 -20.31
C ALA A 916 43.18 -1.10 -19.41
N ILE A 917 44.33 -1.73 -19.70
CA ILE A 917 44.88 -2.81 -18.88
C ILE A 917 45.26 -2.30 -17.48
N THR A 918 45.98 -1.18 -17.35
CA THR A 918 46.33 -0.66 -16.01
C THR A 918 45.09 -0.27 -15.20
N SER A 919 44.10 0.36 -15.83
CA SER A 919 42.83 0.70 -15.20
C SER A 919 42.08 -0.54 -14.71
N ALA A 920 41.96 -1.57 -15.55
CA ALA A 920 41.28 -2.83 -15.20
C ALA A 920 41.98 -3.55 -14.05
N PHE A 921 43.32 -3.62 -14.06
CA PHE A 921 44.08 -4.23 -12.97
C PHE A 921 43.95 -3.45 -11.66
N ASN A 922 43.83 -2.13 -11.67
CA ASN A 922 43.89 -1.29 -10.46
C ASN A 922 42.53 -0.92 -9.83
N ARG A 923 41.41 -1.13 -10.53
CA ARG A 923 40.07 -0.72 -10.08
C ARG A 923 39.36 -1.81 -9.25
N GLN A 924 38.90 -1.48 -8.03
CA GLN A 924 38.20 -2.44 -7.14
C GLN A 924 36.86 -2.96 -7.71
N ARG A 925 36.12 -2.15 -8.48
CA ARG A 925 34.81 -2.53 -9.03
C ARG A 925 34.92 -3.57 -10.15
N GLY A 926 35.91 -3.44 -11.04
CA GLY A 926 36.17 -4.42 -12.11
C GLY A 926 36.65 -5.78 -11.61
N ARG A 927 37.38 -5.82 -10.48
CA ARG A 927 37.81 -7.07 -9.83
C ARG A 927 36.62 -7.89 -9.26
N ARG A 928 35.53 -7.23 -8.84
CA ARG A 928 34.27 -7.87 -8.40
C ARG A 928 33.44 -8.41 -9.57
N GLU A 929 33.42 -7.72 -10.70
CA GLU A 929 32.72 -8.15 -11.92
C GLU A 929 33.42 -9.36 -12.59
N ALA A 930 34.75 -9.46 -12.49
CA ALA A 930 35.53 -10.59 -13.03
C ALA A 930 35.62 -11.83 -12.11
N GLY A 931 35.02 -11.82 -10.92
CA GLY A 931 34.98 -12.99 -10.01
C GLY A 931 36.36 -13.42 -9.46
N THR A 932 37.30 -12.49 -9.30
CA THR A 932 38.72 -12.80 -9.05
C THR A 932 39.10 -12.79 -7.55
N HIS A 933 39.75 -13.85 -7.07
CA HIS A 933 40.21 -13.97 -5.67
C HIS A 933 41.68 -13.56 -5.45
N LEU A 934 42.49 -13.51 -6.52
CA LEU A 934 43.93 -13.26 -6.44
C LEU A 934 44.24 -11.75 -6.49
N LEU A 935 44.95 -11.23 -5.49
CA LEU A 935 45.26 -9.80 -5.39
C LEU A 935 46.62 -9.47 -6.02
N PHE A 936 46.60 -8.62 -7.04
CA PHE A 936 47.80 -8.02 -7.64
C PHE A 936 48.14 -6.68 -6.99
N GLN A 937 49.43 -6.41 -6.84
CA GLN A 937 49.96 -5.08 -6.57
C GLN A 937 49.58 -4.13 -7.71
N HIS A 938 49.52 -2.83 -7.42
CA HIS A 938 49.19 -1.80 -8.41
C HIS A 938 50.09 -1.91 -9.65
N LEU A 939 49.46 -2.01 -10.82
CA LEU A 939 50.13 -2.18 -12.11
C LEU A 939 50.34 -0.81 -12.77
N TYR A 940 51.60 -0.46 -13.04
CA TYR A 940 51.95 0.79 -13.72
C TYR A 940 52.14 0.55 -15.22
N ARG A 941 52.09 1.63 -16.01
CA ARG A 941 52.24 1.54 -17.47
C ARG A 941 53.59 0.96 -17.89
N ASP A 942 54.65 1.25 -17.13
CA ASP A 942 56.00 0.73 -17.38
C ASP A 942 56.11 -0.79 -17.16
N ASN A 943 55.10 -1.42 -16.56
CA ASN A 943 55.01 -2.86 -16.44
C ASN A 943 54.41 -3.54 -17.68
N ILE A 944 53.98 -2.76 -18.68
CA ILE A 944 53.41 -3.24 -19.94
C ILE A 944 54.41 -2.92 -21.06
N THR A 945 54.88 -3.95 -21.76
CA THR A 945 55.79 -3.79 -22.90
C THR A 945 55.14 -4.32 -24.17
N ASP A 946 55.11 -3.51 -25.22
CA ASP A 946 54.62 -3.92 -26.53
C ASP A 946 55.64 -4.84 -27.20
N LEU A 947 55.23 -6.08 -27.51
CA LEU A 947 56.08 -7.05 -28.21
C LEU A 947 55.81 -7.03 -29.71
N VAL A 948 54.53 -7.05 -30.08
CA VAL A 948 54.07 -6.93 -31.47
C VAL A 948 52.95 -5.90 -31.48
N LYS A 949 53.14 -4.83 -32.24
CA LYS A 949 52.19 -3.74 -32.44
C LYS A 949 52.37 -3.22 -33.85
N LEU A 950 51.31 -3.31 -34.66
CA LEU A 950 51.35 -2.90 -36.06
C LEU A 950 50.72 -1.51 -36.22
N ALA A 951 51.43 -0.63 -36.91
CA ALA A 951 50.87 0.64 -37.35
C ALA A 951 49.78 0.41 -38.41
N VAL A 952 48.88 1.37 -38.57
CA VAL A 952 47.81 1.29 -39.59
C VAL A 952 48.38 1.07 -41.00
N ALA A 953 49.53 1.67 -41.33
CA ALA A 953 50.21 1.47 -42.60
C ALA A 953 50.71 0.02 -42.81
N GLU A 954 51.07 -0.67 -41.73
CA GLU A 954 51.55 -2.06 -41.76
C GLU A 954 50.37 -3.04 -41.79
N LEU A 955 49.32 -2.76 -41.02
CA LEU A 955 48.06 -3.52 -41.03
C LEU A 955 47.43 -3.57 -42.43
N ARG A 956 47.57 -2.50 -43.22
CA ARG A 956 47.04 -2.39 -44.59
C ARG A 956 47.41 -3.58 -45.48
N ARG A 957 48.58 -4.21 -45.27
CA ARG A 957 49.07 -5.34 -46.07
C ARG A 957 48.32 -6.64 -45.80
N TYR A 958 47.68 -6.76 -44.63
CA TYR A 958 46.98 -7.96 -44.19
C TYR A 958 45.47 -7.93 -44.46
N PHE A 959 44.96 -6.86 -45.08
CA PHE A 959 43.54 -6.71 -45.40
C PHE A 959 43.35 -6.55 -46.92
N PRO A 960 43.57 -7.61 -47.72
CA PRO A 960 43.50 -7.51 -49.17
C PRO A 960 42.07 -7.19 -49.64
N CYS A 961 41.95 -6.29 -50.61
CA CYS A 961 40.67 -5.99 -51.28
C CYS A 961 40.38 -6.93 -52.46
N GLY A 962 40.72 -8.22 -52.32
CA GLY A 962 40.41 -9.23 -53.32
C GLY A 962 38.93 -9.63 -53.20
N LEU A 963 38.13 -9.23 -54.19
CA LEU A 963 36.76 -9.73 -54.37
C LEU A 963 36.77 -10.74 -55.52
N TYR A 964 36.06 -11.87 -55.39
CA TYR A 964 35.99 -13.01 -56.31
C TYR A 964 36.15 -12.67 -57.82
N GLY A 965 37.39 -12.55 -58.32
CA GLY A 965 37.66 -12.25 -59.73
C GLY A 965 37.48 -10.78 -60.18
N TYR A 966 37.20 -9.81 -59.29
CA TYR A 966 37.07 -8.38 -59.63
C TYR A 966 38.32 -7.59 -59.24
N LYS A 967 39.01 -7.04 -60.24
CA LYS A 967 40.25 -6.28 -60.05
C LYS A 967 40.00 -4.79 -59.87
N GLY A 968 40.77 -4.14 -59.01
CA GLY A 968 40.86 -2.67 -58.94
C GLY A 968 40.20 -2.02 -57.72
N TYR A 969 39.61 -2.80 -56.80
CA TYR A 969 39.18 -2.28 -55.51
C TYR A 969 40.34 -1.68 -54.71
N GLN A 970 40.11 -0.52 -54.10
CA GLN A 970 41.11 0.20 -53.33
C GLN A 970 40.77 0.15 -51.84
N LEU A 971 41.78 -0.16 -51.02
CA LEU A 971 41.64 -0.17 -49.58
C LEU A 971 41.75 1.24 -49.01
N HIS A 972 40.71 1.72 -48.33
CA HIS A 972 40.71 2.96 -47.58
C HIS A 972 40.62 2.70 -46.08
N TYR A 973 41.24 3.56 -45.29
CA TYR A 973 41.13 3.55 -43.83
C TYR A 973 40.53 4.86 -43.35
N THR A 974 39.51 4.77 -42.50
CA THR A 974 38.92 5.93 -41.80
C THR A 974 38.95 5.65 -40.30
N GLY A 975 39.40 6.59 -39.48
CA GLY A 975 39.65 6.35 -38.05
C GLY A 975 38.44 5.84 -37.24
N THR A 976 37.21 6.15 -37.67
CA THR A 976 35.97 5.70 -37.01
C THR A 976 35.40 4.41 -37.61
N VAL A 977 35.61 4.15 -38.90
CA VAL A 977 34.98 3.04 -39.63
C VAL A 977 35.93 1.83 -39.75
N GLY A 978 37.23 2.08 -39.92
CA GLY A 978 38.28 1.08 -40.13
C GLY A 978 38.67 0.91 -41.59
N PHE A 979 39.14 -0.29 -41.93
CA PHE A 979 39.52 -0.68 -43.28
C PHE A 979 38.27 -1.02 -44.10
N VAL A 980 38.12 -0.36 -45.26
CA VAL A 980 37.01 -0.55 -46.19
C VAL A 980 37.56 -0.63 -47.61
N CYS A 981 37.15 -1.64 -48.36
CA CYS A 981 37.45 -1.79 -49.76
C CYS A 981 36.40 -1.04 -50.58
N THR A 982 36.82 0.03 -51.24
CA THR A 982 35.93 0.88 -52.03
C THR A 982 36.14 0.65 -53.53
N SER A 983 35.03 0.66 -54.27
CA SER A 983 35.05 0.55 -55.72
C SER A 983 35.57 1.86 -56.35
N PRO A 984 36.44 1.80 -57.38
CA PRO A 984 36.84 2.98 -58.16
C PRO A 984 35.66 3.75 -58.76
N CYS A 985 34.54 3.06 -59.03
CA CYS A 985 33.33 3.73 -59.52
C CYS A 985 32.73 4.73 -58.54
N LYS A 986 32.97 4.57 -57.23
CA LYS A 986 32.57 5.54 -56.20
C LYS A 986 33.59 6.65 -55.98
N THR A 987 34.83 6.48 -56.45
CA THR A 987 35.92 7.46 -56.29
C THR A 987 36.12 8.33 -57.53
N GLY A 988 35.10 8.44 -58.39
CA GLY A 988 35.14 9.31 -59.57
C GLY A 988 35.97 8.74 -60.73
N TYR A 989 35.96 7.42 -60.92
CA TYR A 989 36.70 6.79 -62.02
C TYR A 989 36.27 7.32 -63.41
N CYS A 990 34.97 7.55 -63.63
CA CYS A 990 34.44 8.18 -64.85
C CYS A 990 34.28 9.69 -64.68
N GLN A 991 34.79 10.46 -65.64
CA GLN A 991 34.71 11.91 -65.66
C GLN A 991 33.40 12.39 -66.32
N HIS A 992 33.08 13.67 -66.11
CA HIS A 992 31.97 14.37 -66.78
C HIS A 992 30.60 13.65 -66.70
N GLY A 993 30.30 13.02 -65.55
CA GLY A 993 29.01 12.35 -65.33
C GLY A 993 28.84 11.01 -66.05
N GLY A 994 29.91 10.43 -66.60
CA GLY A 994 29.87 9.09 -67.18
C GLY A 994 29.42 8.03 -66.18
N ARG A 995 28.58 7.10 -66.61
CA ARG A 995 28.08 6.02 -65.76
C ARG A 995 29.14 4.92 -65.64
N CYS A 996 29.59 4.65 -64.42
CA CYS A 996 30.62 3.65 -64.13
C CYS A 996 30.03 2.29 -63.79
N GLN A 997 30.60 1.22 -64.34
CA GLN A 997 30.30 -0.17 -63.98
C GLN A 997 31.60 -0.89 -63.61
N HIS A 998 31.63 -1.59 -62.47
CA HIS A 998 32.83 -2.33 -62.05
C HIS A 998 32.68 -3.81 -62.45
N LEU A 999 33.36 -4.18 -63.54
CA LEU A 999 33.35 -5.52 -64.12
C LEU A 999 34.56 -6.34 -63.63
N PRO A 1000 34.61 -7.67 -63.83
CA PRO A 1000 35.72 -8.52 -63.36
C PRO A 1000 37.11 -8.03 -63.81
N GLU A 1001 37.21 -7.57 -65.07
CA GLU A 1001 38.42 -7.00 -65.69
C GLU A 1001 38.82 -5.63 -65.09
N GLY A 1002 37.89 -4.90 -64.46
CA GLY A 1002 38.08 -3.57 -63.88
C GLY A 1002 36.90 -2.61 -64.12
N PRO A 1003 36.98 -1.36 -63.61
CA PRO A 1003 35.95 -0.34 -63.83
C PRO A 1003 35.90 0.12 -65.29
N THR A 1004 34.70 0.19 -65.85
CA THR A 1004 34.42 0.60 -67.23
C THR A 1004 33.44 1.78 -67.23
N CYS A 1005 33.64 2.75 -68.13
CA CYS A 1005 32.81 3.94 -68.22
C CYS A 1005 31.93 3.91 -69.47
N SER A 1006 30.64 4.18 -69.30
CA SER A 1006 29.74 4.51 -70.40
C SER A 1006 29.50 6.02 -70.43
N CYS A 1007 30.01 6.67 -71.49
CA CYS A 1007 29.91 8.11 -71.68
C CYS A 1007 28.57 8.45 -72.33
N LEU A 1008 27.67 9.04 -71.55
CA LEU A 1008 26.37 9.47 -72.06
C LEU A 1008 26.45 10.96 -72.42
N PRO A 1009 25.95 11.37 -73.60
CA PRO A 1009 25.85 12.78 -73.94
C PRO A 1009 24.91 13.50 -72.97
N PHE A 1010 25.28 14.71 -72.54
CA PHE A 1010 24.48 15.54 -71.66
C PHE A 1010 24.50 16.99 -72.14
N SER A 1011 23.32 17.62 -72.19
CA SER A 1011 23.15 18.96 -72.74
C SER A 1011 23.72 19.05 -74.17
N ILE A 1012 24.57 20.05 -74.44
CA ILE A 1012 25.25 20.24 -75.72
C ILE A 1012 26.55 19.45 -75.84
N PHE A 1013 26.97 18.71 -74.81
CA PHE A 1013 28.27 18.03 -74.76
C PHE A 1013 28.15 16.51 -74.93
N SER A 1014 29.08 15.93 -75.68
CA SER A 1014 29.24 14.50 -75.91
C SER A 1014 30.62 14.09 -75.40
N PRO A 1015 30.71 13.58 -74.16
CA PRO A 1015 31.96 13.10 -73.62
C PRO A 1015 32.38 11.78 -74.31
N THR A 1016 33.68 11.62 -74.57
CA THR A 1016 34.30 10.45 -75.21
C THR A 1016 35.61 10.10 -74.51
N GLY A 1017 36.19 8.93 -74.80
CA GLY A 1017 37.38 8.40 -74.12
C GLY A 1017 37.06 7.25 -73.17
N ALA A 1018 38.09 6.52 -72.75
CA ALA A 1018 37.93 5.32 -71.91
C ALA A 1018 37.38 5.65 -70.50
N ARG A 1019 37.56 6.88 -70.03
CA ARG A 1019 37.05 7.42 -68.77
C ARG A 1019 36.13 8.61 -68.96
N CYS A 1020 35.64 8.84 -70.18
CA CYS A 1020 34.82 10.00 -70.55
C CYS A 1020 35.53 11.35 -70.36
N GLU A 1021 36.85 11.35 -70.53
CA GLU A 1021 37.73 12.47 -70.25
C GLU A 1021 37.74 13.57 -71.33
N TRP A 1022 37.33 13.27 -72.56
CA TRP A 1022 37.32 14.21 -73.68
C TRP A 1022 35.92 14.77 -73.92
N LEU A 1023 35.74 16.10 -73.92
CA LEU A 1023 34.44 16.74 -74.13
C LEU A 1023 34.34 17.33 -75.54
N ALA A 1024 33.36 16.91 -76.34
CA ALA A 1024 33.04 17.50 -77.64
C ALA A 1024 31.64 18.14 -77.63
N ILE A 1025 31.37 19.13 -78.48
CA ILE A 1025 30.01 19.68 -78.67
C ILE A 1025 29.23 18.78 -79.62
N SER A 1026 27.99 18.44 -79.29
CA SER A 1026 27.11 17.64 -80.14
C SER A 1026 26.80 18.39 -81.44
N LEU A 1027 26.82 17.68 -82.57
CA LEU A 1027 26.58 18.25 -83.89
C LEU A 1027 25.23 19.00 -83.96
N ALA A 1028 24.21 18.50 -83.28
CA ALA A 1028 22.89 19.12 -83.19
C ALA A 1028 22.93 20.48 -82.46
N ALA A 1029 23.69 20.58 -81.36
CA ALA A 1029 23.83 21.83 -80.63
C ALA A 1029 24.66 22.87 -81.42
N PHE A 1030 25.72 22.43 -82.11
CA PHE A 1030 26.50 23.30 -83.00
C PHE A 1030 25.63 23.87 -84.12
N LEU A 1031 24.84 23.03 -84.79
CA LEU A 1031 23.90 23.46 -85.83
C LEU A 1031 22.80 24.39 -85.26
N GLY A 1032 22.27 24.09 -84.08
CA GLY A 1032 21.27 24.93 -83.41
C GLY A 1032 21.79 26.33 -83.08
N ILE A 1033 23.02 26.44 -82.55
CA ILE A 1033 23.66 27.73 -82.26
C ILE A 1033 23.95 28.50 -83.56
N LEU A 1034 24.43 27.81 -84.60
CA LEU A 1034 24.73 28.42 -85.90
C LEU A 1034 23.47 28.97 -86.59
N VAL A 1035 22.38 28.20 -86.62
CA VAL A 1035 21.10 28.62 -87.21
C VAL A 1035 20.46 29.74 -86.38
N GLY A 1036 20.53 29.67 -85.05
CA GLY A 1036 20.05 30.73 -84.18
C GLY A 1036 20.79 32.05 -84.37
N ALA A 1037 22.12 32.00 -84.50
CA ALA A 1037 22.95 33.17 -84.78
C ALA A 1037 22.66 33.77 -86.16
N LEU A 1038 22.49 32.92 -87.19
CA LEU A 1038 22.11 33.37 -88.54
C LEU A 1038 20.71 34.01 -88.56
N ALA A 1039 19.74 33.43 -87.85
CA ALA A 1039 18.40 34.00 -87.74
C ALA A 1039 18.40 35.36 -87.03
N LEU A 1040 19.18 35.51 -85.96
CA LEU A 1040 19.37 36.79 -85.27
C LEU A 1040 20.01 37.84 -86.18
N LEU A 1041 21.00 37.44 -86.97
CA LEU A 1041 21.67 38.31 -87.95
C LEU A 1041 20.69 38.75 -89.06
N CYS A 1042 19.85 37.84 -89.56
CA CYS A 1042 18.78 38.17 -90.50
C CYS A 1042 17.73 39.11 -89.88
N LEU A 1043 17.38 38.93 -88.61
CA LEU A 1043 16.45 39.80 -87.88
C LEU A 1043 17.05 41.21 -87.68
N LEU A 1044 18.31 41.30 -87.28
CA LEU A 1044 19.04 42.56 -87.16
C LEU A 1044 19.16 43.26 -88.52
N PHE A 1045 19.40 42.49 -89.60
CA PHE A 1045 19.43 43.03 -90.95
C PHE A 1045 18.04 43.52 -91.41
N ALA A 1046 16.97 42.78 -91.11
CA ALA A 1046 15.60 43.21 -91.39
C ALA A 1046 15.21 44.46 -90.59
N VAL A 1047 15.62 44.56 -89.32
CA VAL A 1047 15.42 45.75 -88.48
C VAL A 1047 16.22 46.94 -89.02
N ALA A 1048 17.47 46.73 -89.46
CA ALA A 1048 18.27 47.76 -90.10
C ALA A 1048 17.66 48.24 -91.43
N CYS A 1049 17.13 47.32 -92.26
CA CYS A 1049 16.40 47.65 -93.48
C CYS A 1049 15.09 48.40 -93.19
N LEU A 1050 14.35 48.03 -92.14
CA LEU A 1050 13.15 48.76 -91.71
C LEU A 1050 13.50 50.17 -91.23
N ALA A 1051 14.58 50.31 -90.45
CA ALA A 1051 15.07 51.61 -90.00
C ALA A 1051 15.52 52.51 -91.16
N LEU A 1052 16.15 51.93 -92.20
CA LEU A 1052 16.49 52.62 -93.45
C LEU A 1052 15.27 53.01 -94.30
N HIS A 1053 14.14 52.31 -94.17
CA HIS A 1053 12.91 52.62 -94.90
C HIS A 1053 12.01 53.66 -94.21
N LEU A 1054 12.21 53.87 -92.90
CA LEU A 1054 11.48 54.82 -92.04
C LEU A 1054 12.22 56.16 -91.86
N CYS A 1055 13.42 56.32 -92.44
CA CYS A 1055 14.24 57.53 -92.43
C CYS A 1055 14.20 58.29 -93.76
#